data_AF-A0A957VMC6-F1
#
_entry.id   AF-A0A957VMC6-F1
#
_cell.length_a   1.000
_cell.length_b   1.000
_cell.length_c   1.000
_cell.angle_alpha   90.00
_cell.angle_beta   90.00
_cell.angle_gamma   90.00
#
_symmetry.space_group_name_H-M   'P 1'
#
loop_
_entity.id
_entity.type
_entity.pdbx_description
1 polymer ?
#
loop_
_entity_poly.entity_id
_entity_poly.type
_entity_poly.pdbx_seq_one_letter_code
_entity_poly.pdbx_strand_id
1 'polypeptide(L)'
;MTGTGELWVGDDGLPLRQVLSLTFPPDTRDYVTTAAITVDFFDFAPVPTRTASHRAGHAIVSGRRGVPGRQALMSGIVVGIGLLFVALVIGRRRNRMIYAAVVASMIASILVVPLLNSRRVYAYSAEQVAKQARAMQLRADADAQAAVQDVLAAPRMKPDRAPLAAAQEQAAATDDPSRYADARCESDPDGDPDGDTLTNLEECLLGTLLDVADSDGDGADDNFEVTGVVYNGITWYSDPLYPDSNHDGLPDGKEWFTDADANGEAELDTDGDGTPDIWDNDNDGDGVIDKLDMSPQTSTASTSATVRTFTDADPLELTLDQLEVGELVKVEFQLRPENPAHLWYSQNVLNWPQGDQQGNIQDADGKTFYDIDNTTSPSPNANGDVRMVPMLEITFQEADANLPPAATCTDDDGNNYTCYPLLEDFGISVTTLDDNDSVAYVPLQLVADSTGDANVAFYGRMMYEASGSWSTPHQVRMVWAVQALNDICAEYTNNICTSYSSYNEIQVVHTYYDDWFLTGLHLTEEHSANMALVYEDPVETSKVQPGYDAPFYTDVQFGLLYGLDKTLMAGRCAPLSTDGGCDAGATRDFTVADVYNRFNHTTNSAVSATARWNLPNVLGVEYNEYESIDLGLLDTTITQTVRILDDHFTGAWTATAPITPTIMSVYEQQYRDLNLDQSMTGSSHVAWNGNDLTLSLPQSGSDAVGVDTMVSLKWTPYAYDPVTGWAAADIQQYWNSLNADWGPSFVDPQYPGQAETYQTLAQHQYMSVYSGANTVVQMGDVVIPASYQAPDETIADEFGIDTTNYALKTMVAYYGVSDDLAEVATYL
;
A
#
# COMPACT_ATOMS: atom_id res chain seq x y z
N MET A 1 20.98 -0.78 27.83
CA MET A 1 21.20 -2.23 27.65
C MET A 1 22.68 -2.54 27.84
N THR A 2 23.04 -3.62 28.54
CA THR A 2 24.46 -4.04 28.70
C THR A 2 24.59 -5.54 28.48
N GLY A 3 25.65 -6.01 27.80
CA GLY A 3 25.83 -7.42 27.52
C GLY A 3 27.27 -7.85 27.25
N THR A 4 27.51 -9.15 27.27
CA THR A 4 28.81 -9.80 26.99
C THR A 4 28.60 -10.97 26.04
N GLY A 5 29.57 -11.25 25.16
CA GLY A 5 29.50 -12.38 24.25
C GLY A 5 30.82 -13.09 23.98
N GLU A 6 30.72 -14.29 23.43
CA GLU A 6 31.84 -15.15 23.03
C GLU A 6 31.61 -15.63 21.59
N LEU A 7 32.61 -15.46 20.72
CA LEU A 7 32.60 -15.96 19.34
C LEU A 7 33.67 -17.05 19.19
N TRP A 8 33.23 -18.22 18.76
CA TRP A 8 34.06 -19.37 18.50
C TRP A 8 34.34 -19.40 17.00
N VAL A 9 35.62 -19.43 16.61
CA VAL A 9 36.08 -19.41 15.21
C VAL A 9 36.87 -20.68 14.92
N GLY A 10 36.60 -21.30 13.77
CA GLY A 10 37.25 -22.52 13.32
C GLY A 10 38.66 -22.30 12.77
N ASP A 11 39.40 -23.38 12.56
CA ASP A 11 40.78 -23.35 12.06
C ASP A 11 40.89 -22.79 10.62
N ASP A 12 39.77 -22.69 9.90
CA ASP A 12 39.62 -22.08 8.58
C ASP A 12 39.31 -20.56 8.65
N GLY A 13 39.23 -20.00 9.85
CA GLY A 13 38.93 -18.58 10.08
C GLY A 13 37.44 -18.24 10.01
N LEU A 14 36.56 -19.23 9.87
CA LEU A 14 35.11 -19.03 9.77
C LEU A 14 34.46 -19.15 11.17
N PRO A 15 33.41 -18.36 11.45
CA PRO A 15 32.72 -18.44 12.73
C PRO A 15 32.04 -19.81 12.84
N LEU A 16 32.07 -20.40 14.05
CA LEU A 16 31.43 -21.67 14.38
C LEU A 16 30.23 -21.46 15.29
N ARG A 17 30.35 -20.56 16.27
CA ARG A 17 29.28 -20.28 17.25
C ARG A 17 29.44 -18.92 17.90
N GLN A 18 28.36 -18.19 18.08
CA GLN A 18 28.34 -16.94 18.86
C GLN A 18 27.35 -17.07 20.01
N VAL A 19 27.79 -16.77 21.23
CA VAL A 19 26.92 -16.72 22.42
C VAL A 19 26.89 -15.28 22.93
N LEU A 20 25.71 -14.73 23.13
CA LEU A 20 25.49 -13.38 23.67
C LEU A 20 24.60 -13.47 24.91
N SER A 21 25.00 -12.80 25.99
CA SER A 21 24.21 -12.62 27.20
C SER A 21 23.93 -11.14 27.39
N LEU A 22 22.65 -10.77 27.31
CA LEU A 22 22.16 -9.40 27.36
C LEU A 22 21.33 -9.20 28.63
N THR A 23 21.55 -8.08 29.31
CA THR A 23 20.73 -7.63 30.44
C THR A 23 20.10 -6.29 30.07
N PHE A 24 18.77 -6.26 30.14
CA PHE A 24 17.98 -5.09 29.82
C PHE A 24 17.80 -4.22 31.08
N PRO A 25 17.75 -2.88 30.94
CA PRO A 25 17.45 -2.01 32.07
C PRO A 25 16.04 -2.33 32.60
N PRO A 26 15.80 -2.21 33.93
CA PRO A 26 14.49 -2.48 34.50
C PRO A 26 13.46 -1.45 34.03
N ASP A 27 12.31 -1.93 33.56
CA ASP A 27 11.10 -1.14 33.37
C ASP A 27 10.35 -1.02 34.72
N THR A 28 9.43 -0.06 34.82
CA THR A 28 8.54 0.35 35.92
C THR A 28 7.81 -0.79 36.67
N ARG A 29 7.93 -2.04 36.23
CA ARG A 29 7.46 -3.24 36.89
C ARG A 29 8.67 -4.07 37.31
N ASP A 30 8.90 -4.25 38.63
CA ASP A 30 10.07 -4.85 39.32
C ASP A 30 10.58 -6.23 38.82
N TYR A 31 11.00 -6.36 37.55
CA TYR A 31 11.71 -7.52 37.02
C TYR A 31 12.88 -7.11 36.13
N VAL A 32 13.96 -7.90 36.18
CA VAL A 32 15.14 -7.73 35.33
C VAL A 32 15.08 -8.79 34.24
N THR A 33 14.95 -8.35 32.99
CA THR A 33 14.95 -9.23 31.82
C THR A 33 16.39 -9.50 31.38
N THR A 34 16.74 -10.78 31.28
CA THR A 34 18.02 -11.23 30.70
C THR A 34 17.75 -12.16 29.53
N ALA A 35 18.41 -11.92 28.40
CA ALA A 35 18.35 -12.79 27.23
C ALA A 35 19.71 -13.47 27.01
N ALA A 36 19.69 -14.77 26.70
CA ALA A 36 20.87 -15.51 26.27
C ALA A 36 20.62 -16.07 24.86
N ILE A 37 21.40 -15.57 23.89
CA ILE A 37 21.28 -15.92 22.48
C ILE A 37 22.49 -16.78 22.13
N THR A 38 22.27 -17.91 21.46
CA THR A 38 23.35 -18.77 20.92
C THR A 38 23.08 -19.02 19.44
N VAL A 39 24.02 -18.63 18.59
CA VAL A 39 23.96 -18.76 17.13
C VAL A 39 25.03 -19.76 16.71
N ASP A 40 24.66 -20.76 15.92
CA ASP A 40 25.55 -21.79 15.37
C ASP A 40 25.73 -21.59 13.85
N PHE A 41 26.97 -21.59 13.38
CA PHE A 41 27.31 -21.38 11.98
C PHE A 41 27.82 -22.68 11.34
N PHE A 42 27.22 -23.08 10.21
CA PHE A 42 27.62 -24.26 9.44
C PHE A 42 27.30 -24.07 7.94
N ASP A 43 27.91 -24.92 7.10
CA ASP A 43 27.65 -25.03 5.65
C ASP A 43 28.10 -23.83 4.77
N PHE A 44 29.32 -23.33 5.02
CA PHE A 44 29.94 -22.31 4.16
C PHE A 44 30.19 -22.85 2.73
N ALA A 45 29.50 -22.28 1.74
CA ALA A 45 29.56 -22.74 0.35
C ALA A 45 30.97 -22.60 -0.28
N PRO A 46 31.50 -23.64 -0.96
CA PRO A 46 32.77 -23.55 -1.67
C PRO A 46 32.64 -22.78 -3.00
N VAL A 47 33.60 -21.87 -3.25
CA VAL A 47 33.70 -21.06 -4.49
C VAL A 47 33.91 -21.97 -5.73
N PRO A 48 33.01 -21.99 -6.72
CA PRO A 48 33.15 -22.85 -7.90
C PRO A 48 33.93 -22.18 -9.05
N THR A 49 35.00 -22.84 -9.52
CA THR A 49 35.62 -22.57 -10.83
C THR A 49 34.83 -23.30 -11.94
N ARG A 50 34.25 -22.59 -12.91
CA ARG A 50 33.48 -23.17 -14.03
C ARG A 50 34.24 -23.16 -15.37
N THR A 51 34.14 -24.28 -16.10
CA THR A 51 34.37 -24.40 -17.56
C THR A 51 33.05 -24.76 -18.23
N ALA A 52 32.72 -24.08 -19.33
CA ALA A 52 31.46 -24.16 -20.06
C ALA A 52 31.43 -25.22 -21.18
N SER A 53 30.23 -25.72 -21.51
CA SER A 53 29.91 -26.19 -22.86
C SER A 53 28.40 -26.13 -23.17
N HIS A 54 28.08 -25.38 -24.22
CA HIS A 54 26.76 -25.19 -24.84
C HIS A 54 26.19 -26.46 -25.53
N ARG A 55 24.87 -26.50 -25.75
CA ARG A 55 24.27 -26.65 -27.10
C ARG A 55 22.74 -26.43 -27.14
N ALA A 56 22.32 -25.69 -28.16
CA ALA A 56 20.95 -25.39 -28.59
C ALA A 56 20.39 -26.43 -29.58
N GLY A 57 19.07 -26.43 -29.79
CA GLY A 57 18.41 -27.13 -30.90
C GLY A 57 16.89 -26.90 -31.00
N HIS A 58 16.49 -26.12 -32.01
CA HIS A 58 15.13 -25.78 -32.44
C HIS A 58 14.26 -26.97 -32.93
N ALA A 59 12.92 -26.80 -32.94
CA ALA A 59 12.08 -27.00 -34.14
C ALA A 59 10.62 -26.50 -33.96
N ILE A 60 10.17 -25.70 -34.92
CA ILE A 60 8.77 -25.36 -35.25
C ILE A 60 8.32 -26.32 -36.38
N VAL A 61 7.02 -26.67 -36.48
CA VAL A 61 6.19 -26.64 -37.71
C VAL A 61 4.77 -27.22 -37.50
N SER A 62 3.83 -26.44 -38.04
CA SER A 62 2.37 -26.50 -38.23
C SER A 62 1.64 -27.82 -38.61
N GLY A 63 0.36 -27.90 -38.19
CA GLY A 63 -0.77 -27.88 -39.15
C GLY A 63 -1.91 -28.93 -39.05
N ARG A 64 -3.16 -28.40 -38.98
CA ARG A 64 -4.41 -28.75 -39.72
C ARG A 64 -5.55 -29.59 -39.09
N ARG A 65 -6.75 -28.95 -39.20
CA ARG A 65 -8.10 -29.40 -39.67
C ARG A 65 -9.20 -29.63 -38.64
N GLY A 66 -10.27 -28.84 -38.77
CA GLY A 66 -11.53 -28.97 -38.03
C GLY A 66 -12.54 -29.97 -38.62
N VAL A 67 -13.59 -30.22 -37.83
CA VAL A 67 -14.82 -30.95 -38.14
C VAL A 67 -15.98 -30.26 -37.40
N PRO A 68 -17.16 -30.01 -38.01
CA PRO A 68 -18.26 -29.31 -37.35
C PRO A 68 -19.31 -30.26 -36.72
N GLY A 69 -19.88 -29.81 -35.58
CA GLY A 69 -21.31 -29.90 -35.25
C GLY A 69 -21.87 -31.19 -34.62
N ARG A 70 -22.06 -31.19 -33.28
CA ARG A 70 -23.07 -32.00 -32.55
C ARG A 70 -23.44 -31.37 -31.18
N GLN A 71 -24.15 -30.24 -31.16
CA GLN A 71 -24.64 -29.63 -29.90
C GLN A 71 -26.18 -29.59 -29.73
N ALA A 72 -26.97 -30.10 -30.68
CA ALA A 72 -28.44 -29.98 -30.60
C ALA A 72 -29.19 -31.25 -30.12
N LEU A 73 -28.54 -32.22 -29.47
CA LEU A 73 -29.19 -33.51 -29.11
C LEU A 73 -29.12 -33.91 -27.63
N MET A 74 -28.43 -33.15 -26.77
CA MET A 74 -28.27 -33.50 -25.34
C MET A 74 -29.25 -32.76 -24.40
N SER A 75 -29.72 -31.57 -24.76
CA SER A 75 -30.61 -30.75 -23.91
C SER A 75 -32.06 -31.26 -23.84
N GLY A 76 -32.53 -32.05 -24.80
CA GLY A 76 -33.88 -32.65 -24.78
C GLY A 76 -34.02 -33.85 -23.84
N ILE A 77 -32.92 -34.52 -23.48
CA ILE A 77 -32.94 -35.75 -22.69
C ILE A 77 -33.04 -35.45 -21.19
N VAL A 78 -32.38 -34.38 -20.72
CA VAL A 78 -32.33 -33.99 -19.30
C VAL A 78 -33.70 -33.51 -18.80
N VAL A 79 -34.38 -32.65 -19.56
CA VAL A 79 -35.74 -32.18 -19.23
C VAL A 79 -36.76 -33.33 -19.25
N GLY A 80 -36.59 -34.28 -20.17
CA GLY A 80 -37.42 -35.48 -20.27
C GLY A 80 -37.31 -36.40 -19.05
N ILE A 81 -36.10 -36.55 -18.48
CA ILE A 81 -35.85 -37.37 -17.29
C ILE A 81 -36.41 -36.69 -16.03
N GLY A 82 -36.28 -35.36 -15.91
CA GLY A 82 -36.82 -34.60 -14.77
C GLY A 82 -38.34 -34.70 -14.65
N LEU A 83 -39.06 -34.53 -15.75
CA LEU A 83 -40.53 -34.65 -15.77
C LEU A 83 -41.01 -36.07 -15.46
N LEU A 84 -40.26 -37.09 -15.90
CA LEU A 84 -40.55 -38.50 -15.61
C LEU A 84 -40.33 -38.85 -14.14
N PHE A 85 -39.31 -38.25 -13.51
CA PHE A 85 -38.99 -38.41 -12.09
C PHE A 85 -40.09 -37.80 -11.20
N VAL A 86 -40.52 -36.58 -11.51
CA VAL A 86 -41.62 -35.90 -10.79
C VAL A 86 -42.94 -36.68 -10.92
N ALA A 87 -43.28 -37.17 -12.12
CA ALA A 87 -44.46 -38.00 -12.34
C ALA A 87 -44.42 -39.33 -11.55
N LEU A 88 -43.23 -39.90 -11.37
CA LEU A 88 -43.02 -41.17 -10.66
C LEU A 88 -43.10 -41.00 -9.13
N VAL A 89 -42.64 -39.87 -8.60
CA VAL A 89 -42.79 -39.48 -7.19
C VAL A 89 -44.26 -39.20 -6.85
N ILE A 90 -44.99 -38.47 -7.71
CA ILE A 90 -46.42 -38.17 -7.49
C ILE A 90 -47.28 -39.44 -7.63
N GLY A 91 -46.99 -40.30 -8.61
CA GLY A 91 -47.77 -41.50 -8.90
C GLY A 91 -47.57 -42.66 -7.91
N ARG A 92 -46.45 -42.72 -7.18
CA ARG A 92 -46.10 -43.86 -6.30
C ARG A 92 -45.61 -43.47 -4.90
N ARG A 93 -46.12 -42.36 -4.36
CA ARG A 93 -45.87 -41.80 -3.01
C ARG A 93 -45.98 -42.74 -1.78
N ARG A 94 -46.46 -43.98 -1.93
CA ARG A 94 -46.56 -44.98 -0.83
C ARG A 94 -45.53 -46.11 -0.89
N ASN A 95 -44.62 -46.10 -1.88
CA ASN A 95 -43.64 -47.15 -2.05
C ASN A 95 -42.31 -46.80 -1.35
N ARG A 96 -41.93 -47.61 -0.35
CA ARG A 96 -40.73 -47.41 0.48
C ARG A 96 -39.42 -47.36 -0.32
N MET A 97 -39.35 -48.04 -1.46
CA MET A 97 -38.15 -48.02 -2.31
C MET A 97 -37.93 -46.67 -3.01
N ILE A 98 -39.00 -45.96 -3.36
CA ILE A 98 -38.90 -44.64 -4.02
C ILE A 98 -38.53 -43.57 -2.99
N TYR A 99 -39.08 -43.66 -1.77
CA TYR A 99 -38.66 -42.81 -0.66
C TYR A 99 -37.17 -43.00 -0.33
N ALA A 100 -36.70 -44.26 -0.26
CA ALA A 100 -35.29 -44.55 -0.03
C ALA A 100 -34.38 -44.02 -1.16
N ALA A 101 -34.83 -44.11 -2.42
CA ALA A 101 -34.09 -43.56 -3.56
C ALA A 101 -34.00 -42.03 -3.55
N VAL A 102 -35.09 -41.34 -3.17
CA VAL A 102 -35.11 -39.87 -3.04
C VAL A 102 -34.24 -39.40 -1.88
N VAL A 103 -34.31 -40.07 -0.73
CA VAL A 103 -33.45 -39.76 0.42
C VAL A 103 -31.98 -40.03 0.10
N ALA A 104 -31.67 -41.14 -0.59
CA ALA A 104 -30.31 -41.43 -1.03
C ALA A 104 -29.80 -40.41 -2.07
N SER A 105 -30.65 -39.92 -2.99
CA SER A 105 -30.25 -38.87 -3.93
C SER A 105 -30.07 -37.51 -3.26
N MET A 106 -30.87 -37.20 -2.24
CA MET A 106 -30.72 -35.97 -1.45
C MET A 106 -29.45 -35.99 -0.60
N ILE A 107 -29.17 -37.13 0.05
CA ILE A 107 -27.90 -37.35 0.76
C ILE A 107 -26.73 -37.31 -0.22
N ALA A 108 -26.86 -37.91 -1.40
CA ALA A 108 -25.83 -37.84 -2.44
C ALA A 108 -25.64 -36.41 -2.96
N SER A 109 -26.67 -35.58 -3.11
CA SER A 109 -26.48 -34.18 -3.52
C SER A 109 -25.87 -33.33 -2.40
N ILE A 110 -26.25 -33.57 -1.14
CA ILE A 110 -25.64 -32.92 0.04
C ILE A 110 -24.17 -33.32 0.19
N LEU A 111 -23.77 -34.52 -0.25
CA LEU A 111 -22.38 -34.97 -0.18
C LEU A 111 -21.57 -34.61 -1.43
N VAL A 112 -22.17 -34.62 -2.62
CA VAL A 112 -21.43 -34.45 -3.90
C VAL A 112 -21.35 -32.98 -4.34
N VAL A 113 -22.31 -32.12 -3.97
CA VAL A 113 -22.29 -30.70 -4.33
C VAL A 113 -21.14 -29.93 -3.64
N PRO A 114 -20.86 -30.11 -2.32
CA PRO A 114 -19.69 -29.49 -1.70
C PRO A 114 -18.35 -29.97 -2.28
N LEU A 115 -18.29 -31.24 -2.72
CA LEU A 115 -17.11 -31.87 -3.32
C LEU A 115 -16.81 -31.40 -4.76
N LEU A 116 -17.80 -30.85 -5.46
CA LEU A 116 -17.60 -30.20 -6.77
C LEU A 116 -17.19 -28.72 -6.61
N ASN A 117 -17.62 -28.07 -5.52
CA ASN A 117 -17.20 -26.70 -5.20
C ASN A 117 -15.77 -26.64 -4.65
N SER A 118 -15.30 -27.64 -3.90
CA SER A 118 -13.94 -27.68 -3.33
C SER A 118 -12.82 -27.80 -4.38
N ARG A 119 -13.09 -28.37 -5.56
CA ARG A 119 -12.13 -28.43 -6.67
C ARG A 119 -11.95 -27.10 -7.41
N ARG A 120 -12.91 -26.16 -7.31
CA ARG A 120 -12.79 -24.83 -7.92
C ARG A 120 -11.97 -23.87 -7.05
N VAL A 121 -12.02 -24.06 -5.73
CA VAL A 121 -11.17 -23.36 -4.75
C VAL A 121 -9.70 -23.84 -4.80
N TYR A 122 -9.47 -25.01 -5.39
CA TYR A 122 -8.19 -25.74 -5.39
C TYR A 122 -7.09 -25.09 -6.26
N ALA A 123 -7.34 -24.85 -7.55
CA ALA A 123 -6.35 -24.30 -8.47
C ALA A 123 -5.95 -22.84 -8.12
N TYR A 124 -6.73 -22.22 -7.25
CA TYR A 124 -6.62 -20.83 -6.87
C TYR A 124 -5.74 -20.61 -5.65
N SER A 125 -5.96 -21.41 -4.60
CA SER A 125 -5.39 -21.16 -3.27
C SER A 125 -3.89 -21.44 -3.13
N ALA A 126 -3.26 -22.11 -4.11
CA ALA A 126 -1.81 -22.35 -4.13
C ALA A 126 -1.03 -21.15 -4.69
N GLU A 127 -1.57 -20.48 -5.71
CA GLU A 127 -1.00 -19.24 -6.28
C GLU A 127 -1.25 -18.03 -5.35
N GLN A 128 -2.35 -18.05 -4.60
CA GLN A 128 -2.69 -17.08 -3.55
C GLN A 128 -1.60 -16.93 -2.50
N VAL A 129 -0.93 -18.01 -2.09
CA VAL A 129 0.03 -18.00 -0.98
C VAL A 129 1.33 -17.32 -1.39
N ALA A 130 1.76 -17.54 -2.64
CA ALA A 130 2.94 -16.89 -3.19
C ALA A 130 2.68 -15.39 -3.43
N LYS A 131 1.48 -15.03 -3.91
CA LYS A 131 1.05 -13.63 -4.04
C LYS A 131 0.91 -12.94 -2.68
N GLN A 132 0.29 -13.58 -1.69
CA GLN A 132 0.15 -13.08 -0.32
C GLN A 132 1.50 -12.94 0.39
N ALA A 133 2.42 -13.89 0.21
CA ALA A 133 3.77 -13.80 0.76
C ALA A 133 4.55 -12.62 0.14
N ARG A 134 4.39 -12.39 -1.17
CA ARG A 134 5.02 -11.24 -1.85
C ARG A 134 4.40 -9.90 -1.44
N ALA A 135 3.08 -9.85 -1.25
CA ALA A 135 2.38 -8.67 -0.74
C ALA A 135 2.74 -8.37 0.73
N MET A 136 2.80 -9.40 1.58
CA MET A 136 3.30 -9.27 2.96
C MET A 136 4.75 -8.81 3.01
N GLN A 137 5.59 -9.25 2.07
CA GLN A 137 6.99 -8.82 2.03
C GLN A 137 7.13 -7.36 1.56
N LEU A 138 6.38 -6.94 0.54
CA LEU A 138 6.34 -5.54 0.10
C LEU A 138 5.77 -4.61 1.17
N ARG A 139 4.75 -5.06 1.92
CA ARG A 139 4.17 -4.30 3.02
C ARG A 139 5.09 -4.29 4.25
N ALA A 140 5.72 -5.40 4.60
CA ALA A 140 6.74 -5.44 5.66
C ALA A 140 7.94 -4.54 5.32
N ASP A 141 8.31 -4.41 4.04
CA ASP A 141 9.34 -3.46 3.61
C ASP A 141 8.85 -2.00 3.76
N ALA A 142 7.57 -1.71 3.49
CA ALA A 142 6.97 -0.39 3.70
C ALA A 142 6.78 -0.05 5.19
N ASP A 143 6.29 -0.99 6.00
CA ASP A 143 6.07 -0.85 7.43
C ASP A 143 7.39 -0.78 8.20
N ALA A 144 8.41 -1.54 7.79
CA ALA A 144 9.76 -1.41 8.32
C ALA A 144 10.37 -0.04 8.00
N GLN A 145 10.03 0.55 6.84
CA GLN A 145 10.46 1.91 6.49
C GLN A 145 9.71 2.97 7.31
N ALA A 146 8.41 2.81 7.53
CA ALA A 146 7.62 3.65 8.43
C ALA A 146 8.13 3.57 9.89
N ALA A 147 8.56 2.39 10.33
CA ALA A 147 9.20 2.18 11.65
C ALA A 147 10.57 2.86 11.75
N VAL A 148 11.35 2.91 10.66
CA VAL A 148 12.61 3.68 10.65
C VAL A 148 12.35 5.17 10.83
N GLN A 149 11.28 5.72 10.24
CA GLN A 149 10.90 7.11 10.48
C GLN A 149 10.43 7.36 11.91
N ASP A 150 9.65 6.44 12.50
CA ASP A 150 9.18 6.55 13.89
C ASP A 150 10.33 6.47 14.92
N VAL A 151 11.34 5.63 14.67
CA VAL A 151 12.55 5.53 15.51
C VAL A 151 13.45 6.77 15.40
N LEU A 152 13.36 7.51 14.29
CA LEU A 152 14.09 8.76 14.06
C LEU A 152 13.36 9.99 14.59
N ALA A 153 12.10 9.85 15.02
CA ALA A 153 11.29 10.96 15.48
C ALA A 153 11.73 11.47 16.87
N ALA A 154 11.53 12.78 17.11
CA ALA A 154 11.93 13.49 18.31
C ALA A 154 11.27 12.92 19.59
N PRO A 155 11.76 13.24 20.80
CA PRO A 155 11.14 12.80 22.03
C PRO A 155 9.71 13.33 22.14
N ARG A 156 8.71 12.43 22.23
CA ARG A 156 7.28 12.79 22.40
C ARG A 156 7.08 13.90 23.42
N MET A 157 6.41 14.97 23.00
CA MET A 157 6.05 16.11 23.84
C MET A 157 5.16 15.66 25.01
N LYS A 158 5.12 16.45 26.08
CA LYS A 158 4.15 16.23 27.17
C LYS A 158 2.96 17.18 26.98
N PRO A 159 1.73 16.64 26.89
CA PRO A 159 0.52 17.43 26.62
C PRO A 159 0.17 18.45 27.70
N ASP A 160 0.70 18.30 28.92
CA ASP A 160 0.34 19.14 30.08
C ASP A 160 1.31 20.30 30.33
N ARG A 161 2.26 20.54 29.41
CA ARG A 161 3.28 21.58 29.54
C ARG A 161 3.20 22.60 28.42
N ALA A 162 2.78 23.82 28.76
CA ALA A 162 2.75 24.96 27.84
C ALA A 162 4.12 25.14 27.12
N PRO A 163 4.18 24.99 25.78
CA PRO A 163 5.43 25.00 25.02
C PRO A 163 6.18 26.33 25.17
N LEU A 164 5.46 27.43 25.02
CA LEU A 164 6.03 28.78 25.13
C LEU A 164 6.61 29.06 26.53
N ALA A 165 5.90 28.64 27.59
CA ALA A 165 6.40 28.79 28.95
C ALA A 165 7.67 27.94 29.18
N ALA A 166 7.72 26.73 28.62
CA ALA A 166 8.89 25.87 28.69
C ALA A 166 10.10 26.48 27.96
N ALA A 167 9.88 27.03 26.77
CA ALA A 167 10.91 27.72 25.99
C ALA A 167 11.46 28.96 26.73
N GLN A 168 10.58 29.77 27.32
CA GLN A 168 10.95 30.92 28.14
C GLN A 168 11.77 30.53 29.39
N GLU A 169 11.38 29.47 30.09
CA GLU A 169 12.14 28.93 31.24
C GLU A 169 13.54 28.47 30.83
N GLN A 170 13.64 27.75 29.71
CA GLN A 170 14.91 27.30 29.16
C GLN A 170 15.78 28.48 28.72
N ALA A 171 15.16 29.56 28.24
CA ALA A 171 15.87 30.78 27.88
C ALA A 171 16.42 31.57 29.05
N ALA A 172 15.65 31.67 30.12
CA ALA A 172 16.12 32.27 31.37
C ALA A 172 17.29 31.50 32.00
N ALA A 173 17.47 30.21 31.66
CA ALA A 173 18.49 29.36 32.26
C ALA A 173 19.88 29.44 31.60
N THR A 174 19.99 29.86 30.33
CA THR A 174 21.25 29.69 29.56
C THR A 174 22.09 30.96 29.36
N ASP A 175 21.59 32.17 29.68
CA ASP A 175 22.33 33.46 29.68
C ASP A 175 23.29 33.65 28.47
N ASP A 176 22.85 33.21 27.28
CA ASP A 176 23.63 33.23 26.04
C ASP A 176 23.09 34.32 25.08
N PRO A 177 23.89 35.36 24.76
CA PRO A 177 23.47 36.47 23.90
C PRO A 177 23.49 36.17 22.39
N SER A 178 23.79 34.96 21.93
CA SER A 178 23.70 34.57 20.50
C SER A 178 22.64 33.50 20.22
N ARG A 179 21.50 33.55 20.94
CA ARG A 179 20.52 32.46 20.95
C ARG A 179 19.62 32.39 19.71
N TYR A 180 19.47 33.48 18.97
CA TYR A 180 18.46 33.60 17.91
C TYR A 180 19.11 33.73 16.54
N ALA A 181 18.66 32.92 15.58
CA ALA A 181 19.18 32.89 14.22
C ALA A 181 18.74 34.11 13.39
N ASP A 182 17.52 34.62 13.62
CA ASP A 182 17.00 35.80 12.94
C ASP A 182 17.33 37.10 13.69
N ALA A 183 17.82 38.12 12.98
CA ALA A 183 18.14 39.42 13.56
C ALA A 183 16.90 40.19 14.05
N ARG A 184 15.70 39.85 13.55
CA ARG A 184 14.42 40.45 13.97
C ARG A 184 14.09 40.12 15.42
N CYS A 185 14.51 38.96 15.93
CA CYS A 185 14.31 38.58 17.34
C CYS A 185 14.92 39.60 18.32
N GLU A 186 15.98 40.31 17.93
CA GLU A 186 16.60 41.37 18.74
C GLU A 186 16.21 42.78 18.30
N SER A 187 16.07 43.00 16.99
CA SER A 187 15.87 44.34 16.42
C SER A 187 14.42 44.80 16.43
N ASP A 188 13.46 43.88 16.44
CA ASP A 188 12.04 44.13 16.56
C ASP A 188 11.34 42.98 17.34
N PRO A 189 11.69 42.77 18.62
CA PRO A 189 11.21 41.62 19.39
C PRO A 189 9.70 41.58 19.59
N ASP A 190 9.01 42.72 19.46
CA ASP A 190 7.55 42.85 19.61
C ASP A 190 6.82 42.82 18.24
N GLY A 191 7.55 42.59 17.14
CA GLY A 191 6.98 42.46 15.80
C GLY A 191 6.23 41.13 15.62
N ASP A 192 5.29 41.09 14.68
CA ASP A 192 4.39 39.98 14.37
C ASP A 192 4.14 40.04 12.85
N PRO A 193 5.05 39.47 12.03
CA PRO A 193 5.08 39.70 10.58
C PRO A 193 4.00 38.91 9.83
N ASP A 194 3.60 37.75 10.33
CA ASP A 194 2.61 36.84 9.76
C ASP A 194 1.21 37.02 10.34
N GLY A 195 1.08 37.64 11.52
CA GLY A 195 -0.18 38.03 12.12
C GLY A 195 -0.86 36.95 12.95
N ASP A 196 -0.12 35.91 13.37
CA ASP A 196 -0.62 34.80 14.18
C ASP A 196 -0.75 35.16 15.68
N THR A 197 -0.23 36.35 16.04
CA THR A 197 -0.19 37.00 17.36
C THR A 197 0.92 36.54 18.31
N LEU A 198 1.81 35.64 17.90
CA LEU A 198 3.11 35.48 18.52
C LEU A 198 4.00 36.65 18.15
N THR A 199 4.86 37.04 19.09
CA THR A 199 5.90 38.03 18.79
C THR A 199 7.14 37.35 18.21
N ASN A 200 7.92 38.06 17.41
CA ASN A 200 9.23 37.60 16.91
C ASN A 200 10.07 36.98 18.03
N LEU A 201 10.08 37.57 19.24
CA LEU A 201 10.82 36.99 20.37
C LEU A 201 10.27 35.64 20.84
N GLU A 202 8.95 35.47 20.85
CA GLU A 202 8.28 34.22 21.24
C GLU A 202 8.48 33.14 20.18
N GLU A 203 8.36 33.48 18.91
CA GLU A 203 8.64 32.57 17.80
C GLU A 203 10.09 32.10 17.81
N CYS A 204 11.06 33.02 17.97
CA CYS A 204 12.46 32.63 18.05
C CYS A 204 12.79 31.81 19.32
N LEU A 205 11.96 31.89 20.37
CA LEU A 205 12.09 31.03 21.55
C LEU A 205 11.58 29.62 21.30
N LEU A 206 10.47 29.50 20.56
CA LEU A 206 9.86 28.24 20.14
C LEU A 206 10.68 27.55 19.06
N GLY A 207 11.28 28.33 18.15
CA GLY A 207 11.96 27.86 16.94
C GLY A 207 11.08 27.95 15.69
N THR A 208 9.91 28.60 15.78
CA THR A 208 8.94 28.78 14.69
C THR A 208 9.39 29.87 13.70
N LEU A 209 8.71 29.95 12.56
CA LEU A 209 9.06 30.77 11.40
C LEU A 209 8.33 32.12 11.40
N LEU A 210 9.07 33.20 11.63
CA LEU A 210 8.59 34.60 11.74
C LEU A 210 7.68 35.14 10.62
N ASP A 211 7.61 34.48 9.48
CA ASP A 211 6.83 34.93 8.33
C ASP A 211 5.75 33.90 7.93
N VAL A 212 5.50 32.90 8.78
CA VAL A 212 4.62 31.76 8.52
C VAL A 212 3.86 31.40 9.81
N ALA A 213 2.56 31.73 9.83
CA ALA A 213 1.69 31.55 10.99
C ALA A 213 1.51 30.09 11.44
N ASP A 214 1.80 29.12 10.57
CA ASP A 214 1.71 27.67 10.76
C ASP A 214 3.04 27.10 10.25
N SER A 215 4.01 26.97 11.15
CA SER A 215 5.41 26.75 10.82
C SER A 215 5.68 25.37 10.23
N ASP A 216 4.93 24.37 10.65
CA ASP A 216 5.07 22.99 10.21
C ASP A 216 4.03 22.58 9.14
N GLY A 217 3.03 23.42 8.90
CA GLY A 217 2.14 23.41 7.75
C GLY A 217 1.00 22.40 7.88
N ASP A 218 0.59 22.09 9.09
CA ASP A 218 -0.36 21.03 9.39
C ASP A 218 -1.83 21.52 9.49
N GLY A 219 -2.02 22.84 9.46
CA GLY A 219 -3.31 23.52 9.52
C GLY A 219 -3.65 24.14 10.87
N ALA A 220 -2.81 23.99 11.90
CA ALA A 220 -2.89 24.70 13.17
C ALA A 220 -1.89 25.86 13.22
N ASP A 221 -2.37 27.07 13.53
CA ASP A 221 -1.46 28.22 13.69
C ASP A 221 -0.59 28.04 14.96
N ASP A 222 0.69 28.39 14.92
CA ASP A 222 1.67 28.19 16.01
C ASP A 222 1.15 28.71 17.36
N ASN A 223 0.54 29.90 17.35
CA ASN A 223 -0.06 30.49 18.54
C ASN A 223 -1.21 29.65 19.14
N PHE A 224 -2.03 29.04 18.29
CA PHE A 224 -3.15 28.21 18.72
C PHE A 224 -2.64 26.99 19.48
N GLU A 225 -1.61 26.34 18.95
CA GLU A 225 -0.99 25.15 19.52
C GLU A 225 -0.35 25.41 20.89
N VAL A 226 0.43 26.50 21.00
CA VAL A 226 1.09 26.85 22.27
C VAL A 226 0.14 27.44 23.31
N THR A 227 -1.01 27.97 22.88
CA THR A 227 -2.09 28.41 23.77
C THR A 227 -2.90 27.23 24.29
N GLY A 228 -3.14 26.25 23.44
CA GLY A 228 -3.83 25.00 23.74
C GLY A 228 -5.33 25.14 24.01
N VAL A 229 -6.01 24.00 24.11
CA VAL A 229 -7.46 23.90 24.35
C VAL A 229 -7.75 23.31 25.72
N VAL A 230 -8.76 23.84 26.42
CA VAL A 230 -9.18 23.32 27.73
C VAL A 230 -10.23 22.23 27.54
N TYR A 231 -9.87 20.98 27.85
CA TYR A 231 -10.76 19.83 27.84
C TYR A 231 -10.68 19.06 29.16
N ASN A 232 -11.83 18.65 29.71
CA ASN A 232 -11.94 17.99 31.02
C ASN A 232 -11.18 18.69 32.19
N GLY A 233 -11.00 20.01 32.10
CA GLY A 233 -10.30 20.82 33.10
C GLY A 233 -8.78 20.76 33.03
N ILE A 234 -8.23 20.16 31.97
CA ILE A 234 -6.82 20.12 31.60
C ILE A 234 -6.66 21.00 30.36
N THR A 235 -5.55 21.74 30.24
CA THR A 235 -5.17 22.41 29.00
C THR A 235 -4.24 21.48 28.23
N TRP A 236 -4.60 21.20 26.99
CA TRP A 236 -3.87 20.34 26.06
C TRP A 236 -3.18 21.23 25.03
N TYR A 237 -1.91 20.96 24.77
CA TYR A 237 -1.05 21.70 23.84
C TYR A 237 -0.55 20.75 22.74
N SER A 238 -0.15 21.28 21.59
CA SER A 238 0.64 20.58 20.56
C SER A 238 2.01 21.26 20.36
N ASP A 239 2.88 20.65 19.55
CA ASP A 239 4.22 21.13 19.23
C ASP A 239 4.24 21.84 17.87
N PRO A 240 4.41 23.18 17.82
CA PRO A 240 4.29 23.97 16.59
C PRO A 240 5.44 23.80 15.59
N LEU A 241 6.24 22.76 15.76
CA LEU A 241 7.34 22.39 14.88
C LEU A 241 7.19 20.96 14.38
N TYR A 242 6.13 20.27 14.77
CA TYR A 242 5.92 18.88 14.47
C TYR A 242 4.46 18.61 14.09
N PRO A 243 4.17 18.34 12.79
CA PRO A 243 2.81 18.28 12.28
C PRO A 243 1.87 17.25 12.90
N ASP A 244 2.35 16.35 13.76
CA ASP A 244 1.66 15.17 14.31
C ASP A 244 2.25 14.90 15.70
N SER A 245 1.85 15.69 16.71
CA SER A 245 2.47 15.75 18.03
C SER A 245 2.46 14.43 18.81
N ASN A 246 1.46 13.58 18.58
CA ASN A 246 1.31 12.28 19.24
C ASN A 246 1.96 11.12 18.44
N HIS A 247 2.31 11.36 17.17
CA HIS A 247 2.93 10.45 16.20
C HIS A 247 2.03 9.28 15.82
N ASP A 248 0.73 9.50 15.77
CA ASP A 248 -0.24 8.48 15.39
C ASP A 248 -0.61 8.53 13.90
N GLY A 249 -0.02 9.43 13.13
CA GLY A 249 -0.19 9.51 11.67
C GLY A 249 -1.33 10.43 11.22
N LEU A 250 -2.03 11.08 12.14
CA LEU A 250 -2.92 12.20 11.84
C LEU A 250 -2.24 13.53 12.21
N PRO A 251 -2.37 14.58 11.38
CA PRO A 251 -1.78 15.85 11.73
C PRO A 251 -2.61 16.59 12.78
N ASP A 252 -1.95 17.37 13.65
CA ASP A 252 -2.58 18.06 14.79
C ASP A 252 -3.72 18.98 14.32
N GLY A 253 -3.50 19.71 13.22
CA GLY A 253 -4.52 20.54 12.59
C GLY A 253 -5.77 19.75 12.16
N LYS A 254 -5.65 18.47 11.77
CA LYS A 254 -6.82 17.64 11.45
C LYS A 254 -7.56 17.23 12.72
N GLU A 255 -6.85 16.90 13.79
CA GLU A 255 -7.41 16.38 15.03
C GLU A 255 -7.98 17.47 15.94
N TRP A 256 -7.44 18.69 15.89
CA TRP A 256 -7.97 19.82 16.64
C TRP A 256 -9.32 20.32 16.14
N PHE A 257 -9.57 20.11 14.85
CA PHE A 257 -10.72 20.66 14.15
C PHE A 257 -11.65 19.57 13.60
N THR A 258 -11.57 18.33 14.12
CA THR A 258 -12.64 17.34 13.98
C THR A 258 -13.95 17.94 14.50
N ASP A 259 -15.02 17.75 13.74
CA ASP A 259 -16.27 18.52 13.69
C ASP A 259 -16.72 19.26 14.97
N ALA A 260 -17.25 20.47 14.79
CA ALA A 260 -17.97 21.16 15.84
C ALA A 260 -19.26 20.41 16.22
N ASP A 261 -19.43 20.12 17.51
CA ASP A 261 -20.64 19.57 18.11
C ASP A 261 -21.89 20.40 17.72
N ALA A 262 -23.07 19.90 18.08
CA ALA A 262 -24.34 20.59 17.81
C ALA A 262 -24.44 22.02 18.39
N ASN A 263 -23.50 22.45 19.24
CA ASN A 263 -23.38 23.79 19.82
C ASN A 263 -22.28 24.64 19.18
N GLY A 264 -21.48 24.09 18.27
CA GLY A 264 -20.36 24.78 17.62
C GLY A 264 -19.04 24.69 18.40
N GLU A 265 -18.89 23.76 19.35
CA GLU A 265 -17.65 23.45 20.07
C GLU A 265 -17.06 22.16 19.45
N ALA A 266 -15.78 22.13 19.05
CA ALA A 266 -15.14 20.90 18.52
C ALA A 266 -15.44 19.69 19.42
N GLU A 267 -15.91 18.57 18.84
CA GLU A 267 -16.00 17.28 19.54
C GLU A 267 -14.58 16.72 19.61
N LEU A 268 -13.82 17.23 20.58
CA LEU A 268 -12.39 16.97 20.73
C LEU A 268 -12.05 15.54 21.14
N ASP A 269 -13.02 14.66 21.36
CA ASP A 269 -12.87 13.35 22.02
C ASP A 269 -13.96 12.42 21.45
N THR A 270 -13.63 11.78 20.33
CA THR A 270 -14.55 11.08 19.43
C THR A 270 -15.17 9.85 20.08
N ASP A 271 -14.42 9.09 20.88
CA ASP A 271 -14.92 7.90 21.58
C ASP A 271 -15.46 8.20 23.01
N GLY A 272 -15.18 9.39 23.53
CA GLY A 272 -15.63 9.88 24.83
C GLY A 272 -14.90 9.28 26.03
N ASP A 273 -13.68 8.74 25.86
CA ASP A 273 -12.89 8.13 26.93
C ASP A 273 -12.27 9.16 27.89
N GLY A 274 -12.26 10.44 27.49
CA GLY A 274 -11.75 11.56 28.25
C GLY A 274 -10.39 12.09 27.80
N THR A 275 -9.77 11.44 26.80
CA THR A 275 -8.56 11.86 26.09
C THR A 275 -8.98 12.59 24.81
N PRO A 276 -8.50 13.82 24.56
CA PRO A 276 -8.78 14.45 23.28
C PRO A 276 -8.10 13.72 22.13
N ASP A 277 -8.70 13.76 20.94
CA ASP A 277 -8.27 13.03 19.74
C ASP A 277 -6.78 13.22 19.46
N ILE A 278 -6.30 14.47 19.43
CA ILE A 278 -4.87 14.82 19.27
C ILE A 278 -3.90 14.20 20.31
N TRP A 279 -4.41 13.62 21.39
CA TRP A 279 -3.61 12.88 22.36
C TRP A 279 -4.12 11.46 22.63
N ASP A 280 -5.14 11.03 21.88
CA ASP A 280 -5.51 9.64 21.72
C ASP A 280 -4.59 8.97 20.69
N ASN A 281 -4.64 7.65 20.53
CA ASN A 281 -3.98 6.94 19.41
C ASN A 281 -4.99 6.00 18.71
N ASP A 282 -6.26 6.03 19.12
CA ASP A 282 -7.38 5.21 18.68
C ASP A 282 -8.65 6.06 18.84
N ASN A 283 -8.77 7.10 18.00
CA ASN A 283 -9.73 8.21 18.16
C ASN A 283 -11.18 7.74 18.30
N ASP A 284 -11.56 6.67 17.61
CA ASP A 284 -12.91 6.10 17.69
C ASP A 284 -13.01 4.85 18.59
N GLY A 285 -11.91 4.45 19.24
CA GLY A 285 -11.86 3.42 20.28
C GLY A 285 -12.21 2.01 19.80
N ASP A 286 -11.97 1.71 18.52
CA ASP A 286 -12.34 0.44 17.90
C ASP A 286 -11.26 -0.65 18.03
N GLY A 287 -10.07 -0.23 18.47
CA GLY A 287 -8.88 -1.04 18.71
C GLY A 287 -7.97 -1.21 17.50
N VAL A 288 -8.15 -0.40 16.46
CA VAL A 288 -7.18 -0.12 15.40
C VAL A 288 -6.57 1.25 15.68
N ILE A 289 -5.24 1.31 15.77
CA ILE A 289 -4.57 2.59 15.99
C ILE A 289 -4.73 3.48 14.76
N ASP A 290 -4.84 4.79 14.95
CA ASP A 290 -5.13 5.79 13.91
C ASP A 290 -4.22 5.66 12.69
N LYS A 291 -2.92 5.43 12.93
CA LYS A 291 -1.90 5.21 11.90
C LYS A 291 -2.24 4.11 10.90
N LEU A 292 -2.99 3.12 11.38
CA LEU A 292 -3.38 1.92 10.67
C LEU A 292 -4.87 1.89 10.37
N ASP A 293 -5.65 2.84 10.86
CA ASP A 293 -7.08 2.90 10.65
C ASP A 293 -7.39 3.61 9.32
N MET A 294 -8.24 2.98 8.52
CA MET A 294 -8.73 3.61 7.28
C MET A 294 -9.79 4.66 7.56
N SER A 295 -10.45 4.59 8.70
CA SER A 295 -11.53 5.47 9.15
C SER A 295 -11.35 5.79 10.65
N PRO A 296 -10.29 6.54 11.01
CA PRO A 296 -9.90 6.77 12.42
C PRO A 296 -10.98 7.43 13.29
N GLN A 297 -12.00 8.00 12.67
CA GLN A 297 -13.03 8.78 13.35
C GLN A 297 -14.37 8.04 13.42
N THR A 298 -14.49 6.86 12.79
CA THR A 298 -15.76 6.12 12.74
C THR A 298 -15.60 4.64 12.48
N SER A 299 -16.14 3.88 13.42
CA SER A 299 -16.40 2.45 13.27
C SER A 299 -17.84 2.08 13.60
N THR A 300 -18.18 0.82 13.34
CA THR A 300 -19.42 0.24 13.85
C THR A 300 -19.26 -0.39 15.24
N ALA A 301 -18.12 -0.14 15.92
CA ALA A 301 -17.76 -0.71 17.21
C ALA A 301 -18.50 -0.06 18.39
N SER A 302 -18.11 -0.44 19.61
CA SER A 302 -18.88 -0.26 20.84
C SER A 302 -18.94 1.18 21.39
N THR A 303 -18.21 2.11 20.79
CA THR A 303 -18.02 3.51 21.19
C THR A 303 -18.97 4.46 20.44
N SER A 304 -19.28 4.14 19.17
CA SER A 304 -20.32 4.79 18.38
C SER A 304 -21.72 4.68 19.01
N ALA A 305 -22.55 5.72 18.89
CA ALA A 305 -23.92 5.79 19.43
C ALA A 305 -24.87 4.65 18.97
N THR A 306 -24.46 3.82 18.01
CA THR A 306 -25.14 2.57 17.63
C THR A 306 -24.12 1.48 17.28
N VAL A 307 -23.90 0.53 18.21
CA VAL A 307 -23.08 -0.66 17.99
C VAL A 307 -23.69 -1.56 16.91
N ARG A 308 -22.91 -1.97 15.91
CA ARG A 308 -23.33 -2.95 14.89
C ARG A 308 -22.28 -4.05 14.78
N THR A 309 -22.72 -5.25 15.13
CA THR A 309 -21.97 -6.49 14.90
C THR A 309 -22.69 -7.27 13.81
N PHE A 310 -21.96 -7.67 12.78
CA PHE A 310 -22.45 -8.45 11.67
C PHE A 310 -22.22 -9.94 11.96
N THR A 311 -23.23 -10.75 11.67
CA THR A 311 -23.22 -12.20 11.92
C THR A 311 -23.64 -12.95 10.66
N ASP A 312 -23.57 -14.29 10.66
CA ASP A 312 -24.12 -15.12 9.57
C ASP A 312 -25.60 -14.81 9.29
N ALA A 313 -26.40 -14.67 10.36
CA ALA A 313 -27.84 -14.46 10.27
C ALA A 313 -28.21 -13.01 9.91
N ASP A 314 -27.37 -12.06 10.31
CA ASP A 314 -27.57 -10.62 10.13
C ASP A 314 -26.29 -10.01 9.52
N PRO A 315 -26.04 -10.23 8.21
CA PRO A 315 -24.83 -9.76 7.53
C PRO A 315 -24.85 -8.24 7.35
N LEU A 316 -23.72 -7.66 6.90
CA LEU A 316 -23.69 -6.31 6.34
C LEU A 316 -24.38 -6.34 4.97
N GLU A 317 -25.33 -5.43 4.73
CA GLU A 317 -26.07 -5.29 3.48
C GLU A 317 -25.53 -4.05 2.72
N LEU A 318 -24.54 -4.26 1.86
CA LEU A 318 -23.83 -3.19 1.14
C LEU A 318 -24.55 -2.82 -0.16
N THR A 319 -24.82 -1.52 -0.34
CA THR A 319 -25.39 -0.95 -1.57
C THR A 319 -24.52 0.20 -2.06
N LEU A 320 -24.10 0.16 -3.32
CA LEU A 320 -23.45 1.29 -3.98
C LEU A 320 -24.46 2.00 -4.89
N ASP A 321 -24.49 3.33 -4.84
CA ASP A 321 -25.46 4.15 -5.54
C ASP A 321 -24.81 5.30 -6.32
N GLN A 322 -25.44 5.70 -7.43
CA GLN A 322 -25.10 6.87 -8.25
C GLN A 322 -23.71 6.86 -8.89
N LEU A 323 -23.13 5.67 -9.04
CA LEU A 323 -21.85 5.45 -9.74
C LEU A 323 -21.93 5.79 -11.24
N GLU A 324 -20.82 6.15 -11.85
CA GLU A 324 -20.70 6.37 -13.30
C GLU A 324 -20.56 5.02 -14.03
N VAL A 325 -21.46 4.75 -14.97
CA VAL A 325 -21.59 3.43 -15.59
C VAL A 325 -20.36 3.07 -16.42
N GLY A 326 -19.78 1.91 -16.14
CA GLY A 326 -18.63 1.35 -16.86
C GLY A 326 -17.28 1.62 -16.19
N GLU A 327 -17.24 2.43 -15.13
CA GLU A 327 -16.02 2.67 -14.36
C GLU A 327 -15.71 1.54 -13.39
N LEU A 328 -14.43 1.30 -13.11
CA LEU A 328 -14.02 0.36 -12.09
C LEU A 328 -14.25 0.95 -10.71
N VAL A 329 -14.77 0.12 -9.81
CA VAL A 329 -15.06 0.52 -8.43
C VAL A 329 -14.34 -0.40 -7.47
N LYS A 330 -13.57 0.18 -6.56
CA LYS A 330 -12.81 -0.49 -5.53
C LYS A 330 -13.50 -0.25 -4.19
N VAL A 331 -13.80 -1.32 -3.46
CA VAL A 331 -14.29 -1.26 -2.08
C VAL A 331 -13.28 -1.93 -1.18
N GLU A 332 -12.72 -1.15 -0.27
CA GLU A 332 -11.71 -1.58 0.69
C GLU A 332 -12.36 -1.67 2.07
N PHE A 333 -12.30 -2.85 2.66
CA PHE A 333 -12.86 -3.18 3.95
C PHE A 333 -11.72 -3.30 4.96
N GLN A 334 -11.86 -2.64 6.09
CA GLN A 334 -11.10 -2.97 7.30
C GLN A 334 -12.08 -3.37 8.38
N LEU A 335 -11.78 -4.48 9.04
CA LEU A 335 -12.70 -5.10 9.96
C LEU A 335 -11.98 -5.86 11.05
N ARG A 336 -12.69 -6.05 12.16
CA ARG A 336 -12.18 -6.75 13.32
C ARG A 336 -13.19 -7.81 13.78
N PRO A 337 -12.74 -9.04 14.07
CA PRO A 337 -13.59 -10.04 14.71
C PRO A 337 -14.02 -9.55 16.09
N GLU A 338 -15.25 -9.84 16.51
CA GLU A 338 -15.74 -9.49 17.85
C GLU A 338 -14.85 -10.12 18.94
N ASN A 339 -14.30 -11.30 18.68
CA ASN A 339 -13.28 -11.90 19.52
C ASN A 339 -11.87 -11.57 18.98
N PRO A 340 -11.13 -10.62 19.59
CA PRO A 340 -9.82 -10.19 19.09
C PRO A 340 -8.76 -11.30 19.11
N ALA A 341 -8.96 -12.39 19.87
CA ALA A 341 -8.07 -13.55 19.83
C ALA A 341 -8.04 -14.24 18.44
N HIS A 342 -9.08 -14.07 17.62
CA HIS A 342 -9.15 -14.66 16.28
C HIS A 342 -8.20 -13.99 15.28
N LEU A 343 -7.72 -12.77 15.55
CA LEU A 343 -6.67 -12.11 14.73
C LEU A 343 -5.38 -12.95 14.66
N TRP A 344 -5.11 -13.76 15.69
CA TRP A 344 -3.94 -14.64 15.75
C TRP A 344 -4.13 -15.99 15.04
N TYR A 345 -5.35 -16.35 14.62
CA TYR A 345 -5.59 -17.65 13.99
C TYR A 345 -4.99 -17.77 12.59
N SER A 346 -4.91 -16.66 11.85
CA SER A 346 -4.30 -16.59 10.51
C SER A 346 -2.80 -16.94 10.53
N GLN A 347 -2.13 -16.79 11.68
CA GLN A 347 -0.71 -17.07 11.86
C GLN A 347 -0.43 -18.52 12.31
N ASN A 348 -1.48 -19.32 12.57
CA ASN A 348 -1.32 -20.67 13.08
C ASN A 348 -1.41 -21.72 11.97
N VAL A 349 -0.43 -22.62 11.96
CA VAL A 349 -0.48 -23.86 11.20
C VAL A 349 -0.66 -25.01 12.18
N LEU A 350 -1.70 -25.80 11.94
CA LEU A 350 -2.13 -26.95 12.73
C LEU A 350 -1.72 -28.25 12.02
N ASN A 351 -1.47 -29.28 12.82
CA ASN A 351 -1.12 -30.61 12.30
C ASN A 351 -2.32 -31.56 12.38
N TRP A 352 -2.82 -32.01 11.24
CA TRP A 352 -3.76 -33.12 11.16
C TRP A 352 -3.07 -34.44 11.55
N PRO A 353 -3.80 -35.41 12.11
CA PRO A 353 -3.18 -36.69 12.48
C PRO A 353 -2.67 -37.47 11.26
N GLN A 354 -1.36 -37.74 11.24
CA GLN A 354 -0.76 -38.64 10.26
C GLN A 354 -1.42 -40.02 10.29
N GLY A 355 -1.66 -40.55 9.09
CA GLY A 355 -2.27 -41.85 8.86
C GLY A 355 -3.80 -41.83 8.89
N ASP A 356 -4.43 -40.64 8.85
CA ASP A 356 -5.86 -40.54 8.63
C ASP A 356 -6.20 -40.82 7.16
N GLN A 357 -6.95 -41.90 6.94
CA GLN A 357 -7.33 -42.40 5.61
C GLN A 357 -8.84 -42.36 5.40
N GLN A 358 -9.55 -41.61 6.25
CA GLN A 358 -11.01 -41.55 6.30
C GLN A 358 -11.49 -40.10 6.34
N GLY A 359 -12.68 -39.85 5.82
CA GLY A 359 -13.30 -38.51 5.87
C GLY A 359 -12.78 -37.55 4.79
N ASN A 360 -13.05 -36.27 5.00
CA ASN A 360 -12.80 -35.21 4.03
C ASN A 360 -11.35 -34.69 4.07
N ILE A 361 -10.67 -34.84 5.20
CA ILE A 361 -9.24 -34.57 5.36
C ILE A 361 -8.54 -35.92 5.52
N GLN A 362 -7.57 -36.21 4.67
CA GLN A 362 -6.75 -37.40 4.67
C GLN A 362 -5.29 -36.98 4.60
N ASP A 363 -4.49 -37.51 5.51
CA ASP A 363 -3.05 -37.29 5.59
C ASP A 363 -2.39 -38.65 5.78
N ALA A 364 -1.83 -39.21 4.70
CA ALA A 364 -1.18 -40.51 4.71
C ALA A 364 0.34 -40.41 4.80
N ASP A 365 0.95 -39.31 4.35
CA ASP A 365 2.40 -39.14 4.29
C ASP A 365 2.97 -38.25 5.40
N GLY A 366 2.14 -37.46 6.07
CA GLY A 366 2.49 -36.62 7.23
C GLY A 366 3.32 -35.40 6.86
N LYS A 367 3.23 -34.92 5.61
CA LYS A 367 4.01 -33.77 5.17
C LYS A 367 3.35 -32.46 5.58
N THR A 368 4.20 -31.52 5.95
CA THR A 368 3.81 -30.15 6.32
C THR A 368 3.90 -29.19 5.14
N PHE A 369 3.35 -27.98 5.27
CA PHE A 369 3.50 -26.93 4.26
C PHE A 369 4.97 -26.66 3.92
N TYR A 370 5.87 -26.68 4.91
CA TYR A 370 7.30 -26.48 4.69
C TYR A 370 7.98 -27.66 3.97
N ASP A 371 7.49 -28.89 4.14
CA ASP A 371 8.03 -30.06 3.41
C ASP A 371 7.67 -30.01 1.92
N ILE A 372 6.58 -29.32 1.56
CA ILE A 372 6.14 -29.10 0.18
C ILE A 372 6.89 -27.93 -0.45
N ASP A 373 7.05 -26.84 0.28
CA ASP A 373 7.80 -25.66 -0.15
C ASP A 373 8.78 -25.17 0.91
N ASN A 374 10.04 -25.61 0.75
CA ASN A 374 11.13 -25.27 1.66
C ASN A 374 11.74 -23.88 1.39
N THR A 375 11.18 -23.10 0.45
CA THR A 375 11.53 -21.69 0.27
C THR A 375 10.79 -20.78 1.25
N THR A 376 9.73 -21.30 1.89
CA THR A 376 8.96 -20.58 2.91
C THR A 376 9.66 -20.59 4.27
N SER A 377 9.24 -19.71 5.19
CA SER A 377 9.73 -19.76 6.57
C SER A 377 9.36 -21.10 7.24
N PRO A 378 10.31 -21.77 7.94
CA PRO A 378 10.01 -22.99 8.69
C PRO A 378 8.94 -22.79 9.77
N SER A 379 8.82 -21.59 10.36
CA SER A 379 7.73 -21.27 11.28
C SER A 379 6.81 -20.23 10.64
N PRO A 380 5.48 -20.46 10.61
CA PRO A 380 4.76 -21.60 11.19
C PRO A 380 4.66 -22.84 10.27
N ASN A 381 5.17 -22.80 9.03
CA ASN A 381 4.83 -23.80 7.99
C ASN A 381 5.29 -25.24 8.26
N ALA A 382 6.29 -25.46 9.13
CA ALA A 382 6.72 -26.79 9.54
C ALA A 382 5.88 -27.35 10.70
N ASN A 383 4.91 -26.59 11.23
CA ASN A 383 4.07 -27.04 12.33
C ASN A 383 2.98 -28.02 11.87
N GLY A 384 2.65 -28.08 10.58
CA GLY A 384 1.60 -28.96 10.10
C GLY A 384 1.14 -28.68 8.66
N ASP A 385 -0.05 -29.14 8.38
CA ASP A 385 -0.65 -29.35 7.07
C ASP A 385 -2.07 -28.75 6.97
N VAL A 386 -2.55 -28.09 8.03
CA VAL A 386 -3.84 -27.40 8.09
C VAL A 386 -3.63 -25.95 8.53
N ARG A 387 -4.31 -25.00 7.91
CA ARG A 387 -4.37 -23.61 8.37
C ARG A 387 -5.72 -22.98 8.13
N MET A 388 -5.98 -21.87 8.80
CA MET A 388 -7.21 -21.09 8.65
C MET A 388 -6.90 -19.81 7.88
N VAL A 389 -7.64 -19.56 6.82
CA VAL A 389 -7.49 -18.38 5.96
C VAL A 389 -8.73 -17.50 6.15
N PRO A 390 -8.58 -16.26 6.64
CA PRO A 390 -9.70 -15.34 6.77
C PRO A 390 -10.08 -14.79 5.40
N MET A 391 -11.38 -14.72 5.13
CA MET A 391 -11.93 -14.17 3.88
C MET A 391 -13.24 -13.43 4.17
N LEU A 392 -13.64 -12.53 3.27
CA LEU A 392 -15.03 -12.11 3.16
C LEU A 392 -15.76 -13.02 2.18
N GLU A 393 -16.94 -13.46 2.58
CA GLU A 393 -17.92 -14.10 1.71
C GLU A 393 -18.98 -13.05 1.34
N ILE A 394 -19.02 -12.66 0.07
CA ILE A 394 -19.96 -11.66 -0.46
C ILE A 394 -20.95 -12.38 -1.37
N THR A 395 -22.21 -12.44 -0.95
CA THR A 395 -23.29 -13.06 -1.75
C THR A 395 -24.16 -12.01 -2.43
N PHE A 396 -24.49 -12.24 -3.70
CA PHE A 396 -25.25 -11.31 -4.54
C PHE A 396 -26.07 -12.04 -5.59
N GLN A 397 -27.10 -11.36 -6.11
CA GLN A 397 -27.90 -11.86 -7.23
C GLN A 397 -27.13 -11.68 -8.53
N GLU A 398 -27.15 -12.68 -9.43
CA GLU A 398 -26.43 -12.62 -10.71
C GLU A 398 -26.87 -11.42 -11.58
N ALA A 399 -28.12 -10.98 -11.46
CA ALA A 399 -28.65 -9.83 -12.19
C ALA A 399 -28.06 -8.48 -11.71
N ASP A 400 -27.59 -8.42 -10.47
CA ASP A 400 -27.01 -7.24 -9.80
C ASP A 400 -25.58 -7.56 -9.31
N ALA A 401 -24.87 -8.44 -10.02
CA ALA A 401 -23.54 -8.87 -9.61
C ALA A 401 -22.53 -7.70 -9.62
N ASN A 402 -22.70 -6.76 -10.56
CA ASN A 402 -21.85 -5.57 -10.72
C ASN A 402 -20.35 -5.90 -10.71
N LEU A 403 -19.99 -7.08 -11.22
CA LEU A 403 -18.62 -7.56 -11.25
C LEU A 403 -17.94 -7.11 -12.55
N PRO A 404 -16.60 -6.97 -12.55
CA PRO A 404 -15.83 -6.70 -13.75
C PRO A 404 -16.09 -7.69 -14.90
N PRO A 405 -15.65 -7.38 -16.13
CA PRO A 405 -15.98 -8.19 -17.29
C PRO A 405 -15.56 -9.66 -17.16
N ALA A 406 -16.54 -10.55 -17.28
CA ALA A 406 -16.29 -11.99 -17.26
C ALA A 406 -15.60 -12.47 -18.56
N ALA A 407 -14.72 -13.46 -18.42
CA ALA A 407 -14.08 -14.16 -19.53
C ALA A 407 -14.47 -15.65 -19.57
N THR A 408 -14.15 -16.31 -20.68
CA THR A 408 -14.22 -17.78 -20.78
C THR A 408 -12.85 -18.37 -20.54
N CYS A 409 -12.65 -18.98 -19.39
CA CYS A 409 -11.43 -19.71 -19.04
C CYS A 409 -11.59 -21.19 -19.36
N THR A 410 -10.47 -21.90 -19.47
CA THR A 410 -10.41 -23.33 -19.73
C THR A 410 -9.60 -24.01 -18.62
N ASP A 411 -10.17 -25.04 -17.98
CA ASP A 411 -9.46 -25.82 -16.96
C ASP A 411 -8.43 -26.78 -17.60
N ASP A 412 -7.60 -27.43 -16.76
CA ASP A 412 -6.58 -28.39 -17.21
C ASP A 412 -7.17 -29.60 -17.96
N ASP A 413 -8.44 -29.91 -17.73
CA ASP A 413 -9.19 -30.96 -18.40
C ASP A 413 -9.79 -30.50 -19.76
N GLY A 414 -9.63 -29.22 -20.12
CA GLY A 414 -10.12 -28.63 -21.36
C GLY A 414 -11.59 -28.19 -21.32
N ASN A 415 -12.21 -28.10 -20.14
CA ASN A 415 -13.57 -27.61 -19.97
C ASN A 415 -13.60 -26.10 -19.82
N ASN A 416 -14.56 -25.46 -20.49
CA ASN A 416 -14.75 -24.03 -20.40
C ASN A 416 -15.64 -23.64 -19.22
N TYR A 417 -15.29 -22.56 -18.53
CA TYR A 417 -16.06 -21.97 -17.44
C TYR A 417 -15.98 -20.43 -17.49
N THR A 418 -16.93 -19.77 -16.82
CA THR A 418 -16.92 -18.31 -16.63
C THR A 418 -15.93 -17.97 -15.52
N CYS A 419 -15.02 -17.05 -15.81
CA CYS A 419 -14.00 -16.57 -14.88
C CYS A 419 -13.96 -15.05 -14.89
N TYR A 420 -13.27 -14.47 -13.91
CA TYR A 420 -13.12 -13.02 -13.77
C TYR A 420 -11.63 -12.70 -13.64
N PRO A 421 -10.90 -12.55 -14.76
CA PRO A 421 -9.43 -12.43 -14.73
C PRO A 421 -8.95 -11.28 -13.84
N LEU A 422 -9.63 -10.13 -13.86
CA LEU A 422 -9.29 -9.01 -13.00
C LEU A 422 -9.40 -9.38 -11.51
N LEU A 423 -10.51 -10.00 -11.11
CA LEU A 423 -10.73 -10.45 -9.73
C LEU A 423 -9.69 -11.51 -9.32
N GLU A 424 -9.34 -12.41 -10.24
CA GLU A 424 -8.31 -13.44 -10.04
C GLU A 424 -6.91 -12.85 -9.80
N ASP A 425 -6.59 -11.72 -10.44
CA ASP A 425 -5.32 -11.01 -10.20
C ASP A 425 -5.19 -10.53 -8.75
N PHE A 426 -6.28 -10.07 -8.15
CA PHE A 426 -6.39 -9.64 -6.74
C PHE A 426 -6.67 -10.75 -5.75
N GLY A 427 -6.86 -11.98 -6.22
CA GLY A 427 -7.15 -13.09 -5.31
C GLY A 427 -8.60 -13.18 -4.82
N ILE A 428 -9.53 -12.53 -5.52
CA ILE A 428 -10.97 -12.73 -5.40
C ILE A 428 -11.50 -13.85 -6.31
N SER A 429 -12.19 -14.84 -5.75
CA SER A 429 -12.79 -15.94 -6.52
C SER A 429 -14.32 -15.85 -6.53
N VAL A 430 -14.94 -16.11 -7.68
CA VAL A 430 -16.41 -16.05 -7.84
C VAL A 430 -16.96 -17.41 -8.21
N THR A 431 -18.01 -17.85 -7.50
CA THR A 431 -18.69 -19.13 -7.74
C THR A 431 -20.21 -18.95 -7.72
N THR A 432 -20.90 -19.62 -8.64
CA THR A 432 -22.36 -19.68 -8.65
C THR A 432 -22.89 -20.63 -7.58
N LEU A 433 -23.80 -20.16 -6.73
CA LEU A 433 -24.44 -20.97 -5.69
C LEU A 433 -25.64 -21.74 -6.26
N ASP A 434 -26.50 -21.04 -6.99
CA ASP A 434 -27.62 -21.59 -7.74
C ASP A 434 -27.91 -20.80 -9.02
N ASP A 435 -29.10 -20.92 -9.61
CA ASP A 435 -29.45 -20.27 -10.87
C ASP A 435 -29.59 -18.74 -10.75
N ASN A 436 -29.65 -18.19 -9.53
CA ASN A 436 -29.91 -16.77 -9.28
C ASN A 436 -28.84 -16.09 -8.42
N ASP A 437 -28.17 -16.83 -7.53
CA ASP A 437 -27.23 -16.27 -6.56
C ASP A 437 -25.79 -16.74 -6.83
N SER A 438 -24.86 -15.81 -6.65
CA SER A 438 -23.41 -16.04 -6.71
C SER A 438 -22.73 -15.58 -5.43
N VAL A 439 -21.54 -16.09 -5.20
CA VAL A 439 -20.69 -15.74 -4.08
C VAL A 439 -19.29 -15.37 -4.57
N ALA A 440 -18.76 -14.28 -4.04
CA ALA A 440 -17.35 -13.92 -4.15
C ALA A 440 -16.65 -14.17 -2.81
N TYR A 441 -15.47 -14.80 -2.85
CA TYR A 441 -14.58 -14.92 -1.71
C TYR A 441 -13.42 -13.95 -1.88
N VAL A 442 -13.34 -12.96 -1.00
CA VAL A 442 -12.30 -11.92 -0.97
C VAL A 442 -11.30 -12.26 0.14
N PRO A 443 -10.01 -12.39 -0.15
CA PRO A 443 -9.02 -12.75 0.86
C PRO A 443 -8.80 -11.58 1.82
N LEU A 444 -8.70 -11.90 3.11
CA LEU A 444 -8.36 -10.93 4.14
C LEU A 444 -6.88 -11.03 4.50
N GLN A 445 -6.25 -9.87 4.61
CA GLN A 445 -4.86 -9.70 5.03
C GLN A 445 -4.83 -9.16 6.45
N LEU A 446 -3.88 -9.63 7.25
CA LEU A 446 -3.71 -9.17 8.62
C LEU A 446 -3.08 -7.76 8.61
N VAL A 447 -3.67 -6.84 9.37
CA VAL A 447 -3.08 -5.54 9.68
C VAL A 447 -2.43 -5.65 11.06
N ALA A 448 -1.13 -5.37 11.12
CA ALA A 448 -0.34 -5.46 12.33
C ALA A 448 0.48 -4.18 12.51
N ASP A 449 0.76 -3.82 13.77
CA ASP A 449 1.65 -2.72 14.09
C ASP A 449 3.08 -2.99 13.58
N SER A 450 3.75 -1.90 13.19
CA SER A 450 5.12 -1.80 12.70
C SER A 450 6.18 -2.42 13.64
N THR A 451 5.90 -2.51 14.94
CA THR A 451 6.74 -3.23 15.92
C THR A 451 6.55 -4.75 15.89
N GLY A 452 5.49 -5.23 15.22
CA GLY A 452 5.10 -6.64 15.08
C GLY A 452 4.42 -7.23 16.32
N ASP A 453 4.23 -6.45 17.39
CA ASP A 453 3.77 -6.96 18.69
C ASP A 453 2.23 -7.02 18.82
N ALA A 454 1.48 -6.33 17.95
CA ALA A 454 0.01 -6.28 17.99
C ALA A 454 -0.63 -6.47 16.60
N ASN A 455 -1.47 -7.51 16.48
CA ASN A 455 -2.40 -7.65 15.35
C ASN A 455 -3.67 -6.86 15.68
N VAL A 456 -4.08 -5.94 14.81
CA VAL A 456 -5.16 -4.97 15.10
C VAL A 456 -6.44 -5.25 14.32
N ALA A 457 -6.33 -5.53 13.01
CA ALA A 457 -7.48 -5.69 12.12
C ALA A 457 -7.20 -6.67 10.96
N PHE A 458 -8.23 -6.93 10.16
CA PHE A 458 -8.10 -7.51 8.83
C PHE A 458 -8.45 -6.47 7.76
N TYR A 459 -7.75 -6.52 6.64
CA TYR A 459 -7.99 -5.69 5.44
C TYR A 459 -8.35 -6.59 4.25
N GLY A 460 -9.37 -6.22 3.49
CA GLY A 460 -9.78 -6.88 2.26
C GLY A 460 -10.21 -5.88 1.20
N ARG A 461 -10.13 -6.28 -0.06
CA ARG A 461 -10.50 -5.42 -1.19
C ARG A 461 -11.29 -6.18 -2.23
N MET A 462 -12.42 -5.61 -2.63
CA MET A 462 -13.29 -6.12 -3.69
C MET A 462 -13.31 -5.13 -4.85
N MET A 463 -13.23 -5.64 -6.08
CA MET A 463 -13.39 -4.84 -7.29
C MET A 463 -14.76 -5.10 -7.91
N TYR A 464 -15.40 -4.04 -8.37
CA TYR A 464 -16.68 -4.01 -9.05
C TYR A 464 -16.55 -3.24 -10.38
N GLU A 465 -17.54 -3.39 -11.25
CA GLU A 465 -17.76 -2.53 -12.40
C GLU A 465 -19.09 -1.79 -12.18
N ALA A 466 -19.04 -0.47 -12.26
CA ALA A 466 -20.17 0.40 -11.96
C ALA A 466 -21.31 0.19 -12.94
N SER A 467 -22.51 -0.05 -12.40
CA SER A 467 -23.76 -0.19 -13.16
C SER A 467 -24.74 0.97 -12.90
N GLY A 468 -24.30 2.00 -12.20
CA GLY A 468 -25.14 3.07 -11.67
C GLY A 468 -25.60 2.75 -10.25
N SER A 469 -26.91 2.70 -10.05
CA SER A 469 -27.55 2.40 -8.76
C SER A 469 -27.79 0.92 -8.59
N TRP A 470 -27.27 0.33 -7.52
CA TRP A 470 -27.55 -1.07 -7.20
C TRP A 470 -29.02 -1.25 -6.81
N SER A 471 -29.65 -2.31 -7.31
CA SER A 471 -31.07 -2.59 -7.06
C SER A 471 -31.29 -3.55 -5.90
N THR A 472 -30.27 -4.34 -5.54
CA THR A 472 -30.25 -5.25 -4.40
C THR A 472 -28.92 -5.12 -3.64
N PRO A 473 -28.93 -5.18 -2.30
CA PRO A 473 -27.72 -5.15 -1.50
C PRO A 473 -26.91 -6.44 -1.66
N HIS A 474 -25.60 -6.33 -1.52
CA HIS A 474 -24.69 -7.47 -1.40
C HIS A 474 -24.52 -7.81 0.07
N GLN A 475 -24.62 -9.10 0.41
CA GLN A 475 -24.48 -9.53 1.79
C GLN A 475 -23.03 -9.91 2.08
N VAL A 476 -22.40 -9.23 3.03
CA VAL A 476 -21.00 -9.42 3.39
C VAL A 476 -20.89 -10.13 4.73
N ARG A 477 -20.15 -11.24 4.77
CA ARG A 477 -19.87 -12.04 5.96
C ARG A 477 -18.38 -12.30 6.10
N MET A 478 -17.86 -12.35 7.32
CA MET A 478 -16.51 -12.85 7.57
C MET A 478 -16.54 -14.38 7.67
N VAL A 479 -15.65 -15.06 6.95
CA VAL A 479 -15.49 -16.51 6.99
C VAL A 479 -14.04 -16.93 7.19
N TRP A 480 -13.86 -18.03 7.93
CA TRP A 480 -12.60 -18.76 8.02
C TRP A 480 -12.64 -19.99 7.12
N ALA A 481 -11.86 -19.99 6.05
CA ALA A 481 -11.64 -21.18 5.24
C ALA A 481 -10.56 -22.07 5.87
N VAL A 482 -10.92 -23.31 6.17
CA VAL A 482 -9.95 -24.33 6.58
C VAL A 482 -9.31 -24.91 5.35
N GLN A 483 -8.02 -24.65 5.19
CA GLN A 483 -7.19 -25.14 4.11
C GLN A 483 -6.31 -26.28 4.64
N ALA A 484 -6.29 -27.42 3.95
CA ALA A 484 -5.51 -28.59 4.32
C ALA A 484 -4.71 -29.14 3.14
N LEU A 485 -3.50 -29.66 3.37
CA LEU A 485 -2.81 -30.52 2.41
C LEU A 485 -3.49 -31.89 2.41
N ASN A 486 -4.38 -32.10 1.45
CA ASN A 486 -5.22 -33.28 1.43
C ASN A 486 -4.67 -34.33 0.47
N ASP A 487 -4.59 -35.57 0.92
CA ASP A 487 -4.27 -36.70 0.06
C ASP A 487 -5.53 -37.19 -0.67
N ILE A 488 -5.57 -36.97 -1.98
CA ILE A 488 -6.76 -37.30 -2.78
C ILE A 488 -6.80 -38.79 -3.05
N CYS A 489 -7.81 -39.45 -2.46
CA CYS A 489 -8.02 -40.87 -2.65
C CYS A 489 -8.52 -41.21 -4.08
N ALA A 490 -7.87 -42.20 -4.70
CA ALA A 490 -8.31 -42.79 -5.97
C ALA A 490 -9.30 -43.94 -5.76
N GLU A 491 -9.10 -44.80 -4.76
CA GLU A 491 -9.94 -45.97 -4.52
C GLU A 491 -10.23 -46.20 -3.03
N TYR A 492 -11.52 -46.37 -2.71
CA TYR A 492 -12.00 -46.67 -1.36
C TYR A 492 -12.38 -48.13 -1.18
N THR A 493 -11.99 -48.72 -0.04
CA THR A 493 -12.52 -50.01 0.43
C THR A 493 -13.05 -49.86 1.85
N ASN A 494 -14.35 -50.13 2.07
CA ASN A 494 -15.01 -49.94 3.37
C ASN A 494 -14.80 -48.53 3.96
N ASN A 495 -14.89 -47.48 3.12
CA ASN A 495 -14.64 -46.07 3.46
C ASN A 495 -13.21 -45.73 3.92
N ILE A 496 -12.26 -46.65 3.76
CA ILE A 496 -10.83 -46.40 3.98
C ILE A 496 -10.18 -46.22 2.62
N CYS A 497 -9.36 -45.18 2.47
CA CYS A 497 -8.59 -44.99 1.26
C CYS A 497 -7.53 -46.10 1.12
N THR A 498 -7.48 -46.72 -0.07
CA THR A 498 -6.56 -47.84 -0.36
C THR A 498 -5.53 -47.51 -1.43
N SER A 499 -5.76 -46.47 -2.22
CA SER A 499 -4.80 -45.89 -3.17
C SER A 499 -5.12 -44.42 -3.41
N TYR A 500 -4.08 -43.61 -3.67
CA TYR A 500 -4.17 -42.16 -3.84
C TYR A 500 -3.89 -41.76 -5.29
N SER A 501 -4.62 -40.77 -5.80
CA SER A 501 -4.39 -40.17 -7.11
C SER A 501 -3.33 -39.08 -7.08
N SER A 502 -3.28 -38.35 -5.97
CA SER A 502 -2.33 -37.27 -5.68
C SER A 502 -2.19 -37.11 -4.17
N TYR A 503 -1.09 -36.50 -3.73
CA TYR A 503 -0.76 -36.29 -2.33
C TYR A 503 -0.56 -34.80 -2.08
N ASN A 504 -0.87 -34.32 -0.87
CA ASN A 504 -0.65 -32.96 -0.41
C ASN A 504 -1.29 -31.88 -1.29
N GLU A 505 -2.49 -32.14 -1.76
CA GLU A 505 -3.25 -31.21 -2.56
C GLU A 505 -3.94 -30.22 -1.61
N ILE A 506 -3.50 -28.96 -1.62
CA ILE A 506 -4.10 -27.84 -0.87
C ILE A 506 -5.61 -27.68 -1.15
N GLN A 507 -6.50 -28.12 -0.25
CA GLN A 507 -7.96 -28.01 -0.40
C GLN A 507 -8.60 -27.20 0.72
N VAL A 508 -9.60 -26.39 0.37
CA VAL A 508 -10.54 -25.86 1.36
C VAL A 508 -11.57 -26.94 1.68
N VAL A 509 -11.57 -27.39 2.93
CA VAL A 509 -12.36 -28.54 3.40
C VAL A 509 -13.58 -28.13 4.21
N HIS A 510 -13.59 -26.90 4.75
CA HIS A 510 -14.72 -26.32 5.48
C HIS A 510 -14.62 -24.80 5.56
N THR A 511 -15.74 -24.12 5.76
CA THR A 511 -15.82 -22.69 6.08
C THR A 511 -16.61 -22.48 7.38
N TYR A 512 -16.19 -21.53 8.20
CA TYR A 512 -16.89 -21.12 9.43
C TYR A 512 -17.17 -19.62 9.38
N TYR A 513 -18.36 -19.19 9.77
CA TYR A 513 -18.66 -17.77 9.96
C TYR A 513 -18.07 -17.26 11.27
N ASP A 514 -17.65 -16.01 11.27
CA ASP A 514 -17.23 -15.27 12.46
C ASP A 514 -18.09 -14.00 12.60
N ASP A 515 -18.30 -13.59 13.84
CA ASP A 515 -19.00 -12.34 14.14
C ASP A 515 -17.97 -11.19 14.14
N TRP A 516 -18.30 -10.07 13.51
CA TRP A 516 -17.33 -9.01 13.21
C TRP A 516 -17.97 -7.62 13.19
N PHE A 517 -17.16 -6.59 13.28
CA PHE A 517 -17.57 -5.20 13.09
C PHE A 517 -16.61 -4.50 12.12
N LEU A 518 -17.13 -3.47 11.45
CA LEU A 518 -16.38 -2.68 10.48
C LEU A 518 -15.59 -1.61 11.24
N THR A 519 -14.29 -1.55 10.99
CA THR A 519 -13.38 -0.53 11.56
C THR A 519 -13.20 0.60 10.56
N GLY A 520 -13.01 0.25 9.28
CA GLY A 520 -12.96 1.25 8.21
C GLY A 520 -13.51 0.75 6.88
N LEU A 521 -13.92 1.69 6.04
CA LEU A 521 -14.40 1.40 4.69
C LEU A 521 -14.10 2.56 3.75
N HIS A 522 -13.50 2.21 2.62
CA HIS A 522 -13.19 3.18 1.57
C HIS A 522 -13.75 2.70 0.23
N LEU A 523 -14.43 3.59 -0.47
CA LEU A 523 -14.97 3.38 -1.82
C LEU A 523 -14.21 4.30 -2.77
N THR A 524 -13.62 3.74 -3.81
CA THR A 524 -13.00 4.52 -4.90
C THR A 524 -13.65 4.12 -6.22
N GLU A 525 -14.20 5.08 -6.94
CA GLU A 525 -14.57 4.93 -8.35
C GLU A 525 -13.43 5.51 -9.20
N GLU A 526 -12.78 4.65 -9.98
CA GLU A 526 -11.60 4.94 -10.79
C GLU A 526 -12.04 5.38 -12.19
N HIS A 527 -11.49 6.47 -12.71
CA HIS A 527 -11.83 7.02 -14.04
C HIS A 527 -10.69 6.87 -15.04
N SER A 528 -9.47 7.18 -14.62
CA SER A 528 -8.29 7.00 -15.47
C SER A 528 -7.01 6.96 -14.66
N ALA A 529 -6.01 6.26 -15.17
CA ALA A 529 -4.65 6.32 -14.65
C ALA A 529 -3.65 6.44 -15.81
N ASN A 530 -2.89 7.54 -15.84
CA ASN A 530 -1.81 7.74 -16.81
C ASN A 530 -0.48 7.57 -16.10
N MET A 531 0.42 6.77 -16.66
CA MET A 531 1.68 6.44 -16.02
C MET A 531 2.86 6.56 -16.98
N ALA A 532 3.94 7.19 -16.51
CA ALA A 532 5.21 7.33 -17.17
C ALA A 532 6.35 6.73 -16.34
N LEU A 533 7.16 5.89 -16.96
CA LEU A 533 8.41 5.39 -16.40
C LEU A 533 9.57 6.14 -17.04
N VAL A 534 10.31 6.90 -16.24
CA VAL A 534 11.42 7.75 -16.70
C VAL A 534 12.76 7.19 -16.20
N TYR A 535 13.75 7.16 -17.08
CA TYR A 535 15.11 6.70 -16.78
C TYR A 535 16.14 7.45 -17.62
N GLU A 536 17.38 7.53 -17.14
CA GLU A 536 18.49 8.04 -17.96
C GLU A 536 19.02 6.92 -18.87
N ASP A 537 18.92 7.11 -20.19
CA ASP A 537 19.42 6.11 -21.15
C ASP A 537 20.96 6.07 -21.10
N PRO A 538 21.59 4.92 -20.81
CA PRO A 538 23.03 4.84 -20.63
C PRO A 538 23.80 5.14 -21.93
N VAL A 539 23.24 4.83 -23.10
CA VAL A 539 23.85 5.10 -24.40
C VAL A 539 23.83 6.59 -24.69
N GLU A 540 22.72 7.28 -24.46
CA GLU A 540 22.65 8.74 -24.68
C GLU A 540 23.46 9.52 -23.64
N THR A 541 23.41 9.11 -22.37
CA THR A 541 24.17 9.73 -21.27
C THR A 541 25.67 9.72 -21.57
N SER A 542 26.20 8.59 -22.06
CA SER A 542 27.61 8.44 -22.42
C SER A 542 28.07 9.41 -23.55
N LYS A 543 27.16 9.91 -24.38
CA LYS A 543 27.46 10.88 -25.46
C LYS A 543 27.57 12.31 -24.92
N VAL A 544 26.75 12.65 -23.94
CA VAL A 544 26.67 14.01 -23.38
C VAL A 544 27.72 14.23 -22.31
N GLN A 545 28.09 13.18 -21.55
CA GLN A 545 29.16 13.23 -20.56
C GLN A 545 30.22 12.14 -20.87
N PRO A 546 31.14 12.37 -21.83
CA PRO A 546 32.16 11.39 -22.20
C PRO A 546 33.11 11.06 -21.03
N GLY A 547 33.12 9.82 -20.57
CA GLY A 547 33.90 9.37 -19.41
C GLY A 547 33.18 9.51 -18.06
N TYR A 548 31.89 9.86 -18.08
CA TYR A 548 31.00 9.76 -16.93
C TYR A 548 30.59 8.31 -16.72
N ASP A 549 31.43 7.58 -15.98
CA ASP A 549 31.17 6.22 -15.51
C ASP A 549 30.41 6.27 -14.16
N ALA A 550 29.35 7.08 -14.06
CA ALA A 550 28.58 7.17 -12.82
C ALA A 550 27.71 5.91 -12.68
N PRO A 551 27.80 5.16 -11.57
CA PRO A 551 27.04 3.92 -11.41
C PRO A 551 25.52 4.14 -11.38
N PHE A 552 25.04 5.35 -11.05
CA PHE A 552 23.68 5.56 -10.52
C PHE A 552 22.65 6.12 -11.51
N TYR A 553 23.05 6.83 -12.57
CA TYR A 553 22.13 7.37 -13.59
C TYR A 553 20.95 8.19 -13.01
N THR A 554 21.26 9.09 -12.07
CA THR A 554 20.29 9.89 -11.29
C THR A 554 20.46 11.40 -11.39
N ASP A 555 21.56 11.89 -11.98
CA ASP A 555 21.89 13.32 -11.96
C ASP A 555 20.84 14.18 -12.69
N VAL A 556 20.50 13.80 -13.92
CA VAL A 556 19.50 14.50 -14.73
C VAL A 556 18.11 14.32 -14.12
N GLN A 557 17.85 13.19 -13.46
CA GLN A 557 16.58 12.96 -12.75
C GLN A 557 16.33 13.96 -11.61
N PHE A 558 17.36 14.49 -10.92
CA PHE A 558 17.15 15.60 -9.97
C PHE A 558 16.64 16.86 -10.67
N GLY A 559 17.23 17.19 -11.82
CA GLY A 559 16.76 18.33 -12.60
C GLY A 559 15.33 18.14 -13.10
N LEU A 560 14.98 16.92 -13.50
CA LEU A 560 13.60 16.56 -13.84
C LEU A 560 12.66 16.70 -12.62
N LEU A 561 13.07 16.19 -11.45
CA LEU A 561 12.30 16.29 -10.21
C LEU A 561 11.99 17.74 -9.86
N TYR A 562 12.97 18.65 -9.95
CA TYR A 562 12.75 20.08 -9.73
C TYR A 562 11.66 20.66 -10.65
N GLY A 563 11.72 20.34 -11.94
CA GLY A 563 10.70 20.84 -12.86
C GLY A 563 9.34 20.18 -12.66
N LEU A 564 9.29 18.88 -12.34
CA LEU A 564 8.03 18.19 -12.03
C LEU A 564 7.40 18.72 -10.73
N ASP A 565 8.19 19.05 -9.72
CA ASP A 565 7.71 19.71 -8.50
C ASP A 565 7.01 21.03 -8.83
N LYS A 566 7.68 21.91 -9.57
CA LYS A 566 7.18 23.25 -9.94
C LYS A 566 6.07 23.25 -10.99
N THR A 567 5.76 22.10 -11.60
CA THR A 567 4.76 22.00 -12.67
C THR A 567 3.68 20.98 -12.36
N LEU A 568 4.02 19.69 -12.47
CA LEU A 568 3.09 18.59 -12.32
C LEU A 568 2.56 18.49 -10.88
N MET A 569 3.45 18.44 -9.88
CA MET A 569 3.07 18.32 -8.46
C MET A 569 2.45 19.62 -7.94
N ALA A 570 2.94 20.77 -8.40
CA ALA A 570 2.37 22.07 -8.04
C ALA A 570 1.00 22.34 -8.69
N GLY A 571 0.41 21.39 -9.44
CA GLY A 571 -0.87 21.59 -10.11
C GLY A 571 -0.87 22.79 -11.07
N ARG A 572 0.25 23.03 -11.77
CA ARG A 572 0.46 24.27 -12.51
C ARG A 572 -0.66 24.51 -13.52
N CYS A 573 -1.17 25.74 -13.49
CA CYS A 573 -2.32 26.13 -14.27
C CYS A 573 -1.96 27.13 -15.36
N ALA A 574 -2.81 27.20 -16.38
CA ALA A 574 -2.75 28.25 -17.39
C ALA A 574 -4.15 28.80 -17.71
N PRO A 575 -4.29 30.12 -17.90
CA PRO A 575 -3.25 31.14 -17.74
C PRO A 575 -2.93 31.45 -16.26
N LEU A 576 -1.66 31.81 -16.00
CA LEU A 576 -1.23 32.34 -14.71
C LEU A 576 -1.68 33.79 -14.55
N SER A 577 -2.11 34.14 -13.34
CA SER A 577 -2.38 35.52 -12.94
C SER A 577 -1.08 36.32 -12.80
N THR A 578 -1.20 37.63 -12.63
CA THR A 578 -0.02 38.54 -12.64
C THR A 578 0.86 38.42 -11.39
N ASP A 579 0.31 37.83 -10.34
CA ASP A 579 0.91 37.50 -9.05
C ASP A 579 1.35 36.03 -8.95
N GLY A 580 1.24 35.24 -10.03
CA GLY A 580 1.70 33.84 -10.08
C GLY A 580 0.69 32.80 -9.59
N GLY A 581 -0.54 33.21 -9.27
CA GLY A 581 -1.66 32.32 -9.00
C GLY A 581 -2.41 31.88 -10.27
N CYS A 582 -3.56 31.22 -10.10
CA CYS A 582 -4.42 30.82 -11.21
C CYS A 582 -5.51 31.83 -11.50
N ASP A 583 -5.66 32.21 -12.78
CA ASP A 583 -6.82 32.99 -13.21
C ASP A 583 -8.12 32.18 -13.10
N ALA A 584 -9.26 32.86 -12.97
CA ALA A 584 -10.57 32.21 -12.94
C ALA A 584 -10.82 31.41 -14.23
N GLY A 585 -11.06 30.10 -14.09
CA GLY A 585 -11.25 29.16 -15.20
C GLY A 585 -9.95 28.66 -15.82
N ALA A 586 -8.80 28.87 -15.17
CA ALA A 586 -7.55 28.22 -15.53
C ALA A 586 -7.68 26.69 -15.41
N THR A 587 -7.00 25.97 -16.29
CA THR A 587 -6.90 24.52 -16.27
C THR A 587 -5.46 24.11 -16.05
N ARG A 588 -5.23 22.87 -15.61
CA ARG A 588 -3.87 22.30 -15.58
C ARG A 588 -3.22 22.41 -16.97
N ASP A 589 -1.96 22.83 -17.00
CA ASP A 589 -1.20 23.05 -18.25
C ASP A 589 -0.09 22.01 -18.49
N PHE A 590 0.12 21.11 -17.52
CA PHE A 590 1.14 20.08 -17.55
C PHE A 590 0.61 18.76 -16.96
N THR A 591 0.68 17.68 -17.73
CA THR A 591 0.19 16.34 -17.33
C THR A 591 1.27 15.26 -17.49
N VAL A 592 0.97 14.00 -17.13
CA VAL A 592 1.92 12.89 -17.30
C VAL A 592 2.24 12.65 -18.77
N ALA A 593 1.29 12.88 -19.67
CA ALA A 593 1.52 12.81 -21.11
C ALA A 593 2.57 13.85 -21.58
N ASP A 594 2.62 15.04 -20.96
CA ASP A 594 3.64 16.04 -21.26
C ASP A 594 5.04 15.56 -20.87
N VAL A 595 5.18 14.78 -19.80
CA VAL A 595 6.47 14.17 -19.40
C VAL A 595 7.02 13.34 -20.56
N TYR A 596 6.20 12.46 -21.13
CA TYR A 596 6.58 11.66 -22.29
C TYR A 596 6.88 12.52 -23.52
N ASN A 597 5.98 13.43 -23.86
CA ASN A 597 6.10 14.24 -25.08
C ASN A 597 7.32 15.18 -25.05
N ARG A 598 7.69 15.68 -23.87
CA ARG A 598 8.80 16.63 -23.70
C ARG A 598 10.13 15.96 -23.45
N PHE A 599 10.19 14.88 -22.68
CA PHE A 599 11.47 14.35 -22.19
C PHE A 599 11.94 13.07 -22.87
N ASN A 600 11.08 12.31 -23.57
CA ASN A 600 11.53 11.11 -24.27
C ASN A 600 12.46 11.46 -25.44
N HIS A 601 13.75 11.16 -25.28
CA HIS A 601 14.81 11.50 -26.22
C HIS A 601 14.59 10.93 -27.63
N THR A 602 13.80 9.86 -27.76
CA THR A 602 13.51 9.21 -29.04
C THR A 602 12.42 9.92 -29.86
N THR A 603 11.53 10.68 -29.21
CA THR A 603 10.35 11.29 -29.84
C THR A 603 10.32 12.82 -29.77
N ASN A 604 11.10 13.43 -28.89
CA ASN A 604 11.01 14.86 -28.55
C ASN A 604 11.88 15.81 -29.42
N SER A 605 12.36 15.38 -30.59
CA SER A 605 13.31 16.17 -31.41
C SER A 605 12.83 17.58 -31.81
N ALA A 606 11.53 17.84 -31.75
CA ALA A 606 10.91 19.13 -32.05
C ALA A 606 10.70 20.04 -30.82
N VAL A 607 10.96 19.54 -29.61
CA VAL A 607 10.75 20.26 -28.34
C VAL A 607 11.96 21.17 -28.08
N SER A 608 11.69 22.43 -27.74
CA SER A 608 12.75 23.42 -27.48
C SER A 608 13.55 23.07 -26.21
N ALA A 609 14.77 23.59 -26.08
CA ALA A 609 15.57 23.40 -24.87
C ALA A 609 14.86 23.95 -23.63
N THR A 610 14.27 25.15 -23.71
CA THR A 610 13.49 25.77 -22.63
C THR A 610 12.29 24.90 -22.21
N ALA A 611 11.54 24.33 -23.14
CA ALA A 611 10.41 23.45 -22.81
C ALA A 611 10.84 22.09 -22.22
N ARG A 612 12.12 21.73 -22.38
CA ARG A 612 12.79 20.61 -21.67
C ARG A 612 13.61 21.10 -20.47
N TRP A 613 13.38 22.32 -20.01
CA TRP A 613 14.04 22.94 -18.87
C TRP A 613 15.57 22.98 -18.94
N ASN A 614 16.10 23.10 -20.17
CA ASN A 614 17.52 22.99 -20.49
C ASN A 614 18.19 21.67 -20.06
N LEU A 615 17.41 20.66 -19.68
CA LEU A 615 17.93 19.32 -19.38
C LEU A 615 18.52 18.68 -20.65
N PRO A 616 19.57 17.87 -20.51
CA PRO A 616 20.17 17.16 -21.63
C PRO A 616 19.17 16.14 -22.18
N ASN A 617 19.20 15.91 -23.50
CA ASN A 617 18.23 15.03 -24.14
C ASN A 617 18.63 13.55 -24.03
N VAL A 618 18.65 13.03 -22.80
CA VAL A 618 19.15 11.68 -22.48
C VAL A 618 18.09 10.79 -21.79
N LEU A 619 16.93 11.35 -21.43
CA LEU A 619 15.90 10.63 -20.70
C LEU A 619 15.07 9.74 -21.65
N GLY A 620 14.95 8.46 -21.31
CA GLY A 620 13.95 7.55 -21.85
C GLY A 620 12.66 7.69 -21.05
N VAL A 621 11.52 7.71 -21.74
CA VAL A 621 10.19 7.73 -21.09
C VAL A 621 9.28 6.72 -21.78
N GLU A 622 8.73 5.79 -21.02
CA GLU A 622 7.64 4.92 -21.46
C GLU A 622 6.33 5.41 -20.87
N TYR A 623 5.28 5.56 -21.68
CA TYR A 623 3.97 6.07 -21.25
C TYR A 623 2.86 5.10 -21.63
N ASN A 624 1.96 4.82 -20.69
CA ASN A 624 0.77 4.02 -20.89
C ASN A 624 -0.42 4.61 -20.13
N GLU A 625 -1.61 4.32 -20.64
CA GLU A 625 -2.90 4.67 -20.05
C GLU A 625 -3.58 3.40 -19.58
N TYR A 626 -4.17 3.47 -18.40
CA TYR A 626 -4.85 2.37 -17.73
C TYR A 626 -6.22 2.82 -17.23
N GLU A 627 -7.12 1.85 -17.09
CA GLU A 627 -8.48 2.05 -16.58
C GLU A 627 -8.48 2.36 -15.07
N SER A 628 -7.50 1.85 -14.33
CA SER A 628 -7.30 2.14 -12.90
C SER A 628 -5.82 2.16 -12.55
N ILE A 629 -5.48 2.81 -11.44
CA ILE A 629 -4.10 2.85 -10.96
C ILE A 629 -3.59 1.46 -10.59
N ASP A 630 -4.44 0.59 -10.02
CA ASP A 630 -4.05 -0.76 -9.62
C ASP A 630 -3.59 -1.61 -10.82
N LEU A 631 -4.28 -1.48 -11.96
CA LEU A 631 -3.87 -2.12 -13.22
C LEU A 631 -2.54 -1.58 -13.74
N GLY A 632 -2.36 -0.26 -13.65
CA GLY A 632 -1.11 0.39 -14.03
C GLY A 632 0.07 -0.09 -13.19
N LEU A 633 -0.08 -0.14 -11.87
CA LEU A 633 0.95 -0.61 -10.95
C LEU A 633 1.30 -2.09 -11.17
N LEU A 634 0.31 -2.95 -11.42
CA LEU A 634 0.54 -4.36 -11.75
C LEU A 634 1.37 -4.54 -13.02
N ASP A 635 0.98 -3.87 -14.12
CA ASP A 635 1.69 -3.99 -15.40
C ASP A 635 3.10 -3.38 -15.34
N THR A 636 3.24 -2.20 -14.73
CA THR A 636 4.53 -1.51 -14.69
C THR A 636 5.55 -2.20 -13.80
N THR A 637 5.12 -2.73 -12.65
CA THR A 637 6.00 -3.44 -11.72
C THR A 637 6.49 -4.77 -12.28
N ILE A 638 5.63 -5.51 -12.98
CA ILE A 638 5.93 -6.90 -13.39
C ILE A 638 6.43 -6.98 -14.84
N THR A 639 5.94 -6.12 -15.73
CA THR A 639 6.20 -6.21 -17.17
C THR A 639 7.12 -5.09 -17.65
N GLN A 640 6.74 -3.83 -17.45
CA GLN A 640 7.41 -2.70 -18.10
C GLN A 640 8.81 -2.46 -17.51
N THR A 641 8.92 -2.43 -16.18
CA THR A 641 10.21 -2.18 -15.49
C THR A 641 11.24 -3.25 -15.85
N VAL A 642 10.85 -4.54 -15.83
CA VAL A 642 11.75 -5.65 -16.21
C VAL A 642 12.23 -5.47 -17.65
N ARG A 643 11.33 -5.11 -18.57
CA ARG A 643 11.69 -4.82 -19.97
C ARG A 643 12.68 -3.66 -20.08
N ILE A 644 12.43 -2.54 -19.43
CA ILE A 644 13.32 -1.37 -19.45
C ILE A 644 14.73 -1.75 -18.98
N LEU A 645 14.82 -2.46 -17.86
CA LEU A 645 16.09 -2.90 -17.27
C LEU A 645 16.86 -3.83 -18.21
N ASP A 646 16.16 -4.81 -18.81
CA ASP A 646 16.76 -5.76 -19.74
C ASP A 646 17.20 -5.12 -21.06
N ASP A 647 16.38 -4.26 -21.64
CA ASP A 647 16.62 -3.68 -22.96
C ASP A 647 17.68 -2.56 -22.93
N HIS A 648 17.72 -1.75 -21.87
CA HIS A 648 18.59 -0.56 -21.81
C HIS A 648 19.82 -0.75 -20.91
N PHE A 649 19.73 -1.47 -19.80
CA PHE A 649 20.78 -1.47 -18.77
C PHE A 649 21.65 -2.75 -18.77
N THR A 650 21.08 -3.91 -19.10
CA THR A 650 21.83 -5.19 -19.12
C THR A 650 23.06 -5.14 -20.02
N GLY A 651 22.99 -4.42 -21.15
CA GLY A 651 24.14 -4.25 -22.06
C GLY A 651 25.25 -3.33 -21.54
N ALA A 652 24.93 -2.42 -20.62
CA ALA A 652 25.86 -1.48 -20.02
C ALA A 652 26.52 -2.03 -18.73
N TRP A 653 25.87 -2.99 -18.06
CA TRP A 653 26.37 -3.58 -16.81
C TRP A 653 27.57 -4.52 -17.02
N THR A 654 28.59 -4.42 -16.15
CA THR A 654 29.65 -5.44 -16.05
C THR A 654 30.08 -5.68 -14.60
N ALA A 655 30.60 -6.87 -14.28
CA ALA A 655 31.11 -7.16 -12.93
C ALA A 655 32.28 -6.26 -12.47
N THR A 656 32.97 -5.60 -13.41
CA THR A 656 34.07 -4.66 -13.13
C THR A 656 33.64 -3.20 -13.12
N ALA A 657 32.42 -2.92 -13.57
CA ALA A 657 31.79 -1.60 -13.58
C ALA A 657 30.27 -1.83 -13.41
N PRO A 658 29.83 -2.19 -12.18
CA PRO A 658 28.42 -2.38 -11.90
C PRO A 658 27.69 -1.06 -12.03
N ILE A 659 26.44 -1.12 -12.48
CA ILE A 659 25.53 0.02 -12.55
C ILE A 659 24.26 -0.31 -11.74
N THR A 660 23.69 0.71 -11.14
CA THR A 660 22.49 0.67 -10.29
C THR A 660 21.55 1.79 -10.72
N PRO A 661 20.80 1.59 -11.82
CA PRO A 661 19.92 2.63 -12.35
C PRO A 661 18.75 2.91 -11.42
N THR A 662 18.29 4.17 -11.41
CA THR A 662 17.02 4.55 -10.79
C THR A 662 15.96 4.74 -11.88
N ILE A 663 14.77 4.19 -11.67
CA ILE A 663 13.60 4.48 -12.50
C ILE A 663 12.66 5.37 -11.68
N MET A 664 12.25 6.49 -12.27
CA MET A 664 11.18 7.34 -11.74
C MET A 664 9.84 6.89 -12.32
N SER A 665 8.94 6.47 -11.44
CA SER A 665 7.52 6.29 -11.77
C SER A 665 6.81 7.61 -11.53
N VAL A 666 6.13 8.11 -12.56
CA VAL A 666 5.28 9.29 -12.51
C VAL A 666 3.89 8.85 -12.91
N TYR A 667 2.87 9.09 -12.10
CA TYR A 667 1.50 8.80 -12.49
C TYR A 667 0.54 9.89 -12.05
N GLU A 668 -0.58 9.98 -12.77
CA GLU A 668 -1.74 10.72 -12.34
C GLU A 668 -2.94 9.78 -12.41
N GLN A 669 -3.76 9.83 -11.37
CA GLN A 669 -5.00 9.07 -11.27
C GLN A 669 -6.17 10.04 -11.13
N GLN A 670 -7.27 9.71 -11.78
CA GLN A 670 -8.54 10.40 -11.67
C GLN A 670 -9.55 9.49 -11.00
N TYR A 671 -10.18 9.98 -9.94
CA TYR A 671 -11.08 9.17 -9.14
C TYR A 671 -12.14 10.01 -8.43
N ARG A 672 -13.17 9.33 -7.94
CA ARG A 672 -14.11 9.84 -6.95
C ARG A 672 -14.07 8.88 -5.78
N ASP A 673 -14.07 9.38 -4.55
CA ASP A 673 -14.00 8.50 -3.38
C ASP A 673 -15.00 8.87 -2.29
N LEU A 674 -15.12 7.95 -1.34
CA LEU A 674 -15.93 8.07 -0.16
C LEU A 674 -15.30 7.27 0.97
N ASN A 675 -15.24 7.85 2.17
CA ASN A 675 -14.76 7.18 3.38
C ASN A 675 -15.89 7.09 4.42
N LEU A 676 -15.90 6.04 5.23
CA LEU A 676 -16.84 5.86 6.34
C LEU A 676 -16.87 7.05 7.32
N ASP A 677 -15.73 7.70 7.56
CA ASP A 677 -15.61 8.90 8.42
C ASP A 677 -16.55 10.04 8.00
N GLN A 678 -16.91 10.12 6.72
CA GLN A 678 -17.83 11.15 6.24
C GLN A 678 -19.22 11.01 6.86
N SER A 679 -19.55 9.89 7.52
CA SER A 679 -20.76 9.76 8.30
C SER A 679 -20.83 10.70 9.52
N MET A 680 -19.68 11.14 10.07
CA MET A 680 -19.59 12.10 11.17
C MET A 680 -20.06 13.50 10.76
N THR A 681 -19.69 13.91 9.55
CA THR A 681 -20.04 15.23 8.99
C THR A 681 -21.54 15.39 8.66
N GLY A 682 -22.37 14.38 8.97
CA GLY A 682 -23.80 14.35 8.64
C GLY A 682 -24.07 14.22 7.13
N SER A 683 -23.06 13.79 6.36
CA SER A 683 -23.15 13.57 4.92
C SER A 683 -24.25 12.56 4.57
N SER A 684 -25.04 12.86 3.54
CA SER A 684 -25.99 11.90 2.98
C SER A 684 -25.34 10.83 2.09
N HIS A 685 -24.03 10.94 1.83
CA HIS A 685 -23.30 10.02 0.97
C HIS A 685 -23.04 8.68 1.66
N VAL A 686 -22.93 8.65 2.99
CA VAL A 686 -22.80 7.44 3.81
C VAL A 686 -24.07 7.29 4.65
N ALA A 687 -24.95 6.37 4.26
CA ALA A 687 -26.27 6.23 4.90
C ALA A 687 -26.48 4.83 5.49
N TRP A 688 -26.81 4.79 6.78
CA TRP A 688 -27.12 3.57 7.52
C TRP A 688 -28.63 3.41 7.78
N ASN A 689 -29.17 2.20 7.53
CA ASN A 689 -30.52 1.79 7.96
C ASN A 689 -30.49 0.34 8.49
N GLY A 690 -30.37 0.16 9.80
CA GLY A 690 -30.04 -1.18 10.33
C GLY A 690 -28.72 -1.64 9.74
N ASN A 691 -28.63 -2.87 9.24
CA ASN A 691 -27.41 -3.36 8.60
C ASN A 691 -27.24 -2.92 7.14
N ASP A 692 -28.21 -2.17 6.59
CA ASP A 692 -28.09 -1.60 5.25
C ASP A 692 -27.12 -0.41 5.27
N LEU A 693 -26.00 -0.56 4.57
CA LEU A 693 -25.05 0.53 4.29
C LEU A 693 -25.20 0.93 2.83
N THR A 694 -25.59 2.19 2.60
CA THR A 694 -25.60 2.78 1.26
C THR A 694 -24.49 3.81 1.13
N LEU A 695 -23.62 3.61 0.12
CA LEU A 695 -22.59 4.57 -0.27
C LEU A 695 -22.99 5.21 -1.60
N SER A 696 -23.01 6.53 -1.69
CA SER A 696 -23.54 7.25 -2.85
C SER A 696 -22.57 8.31 -3.38
N LEU A 697 -22.23 8.23 -4.67
CA LEU A 697 -21.35 9.18 -5.38
C LEU A 697 -22.12 9.98 -6.46
N PRO A 698 -23.02 10.93 -6.11
CA PRO A 698 -23.76 11.73 -7.08
C PRO A 698 -22.85 12.45 -8.09
N GLN A 699 -23.15 12.32 -9.37
CA GLN A 699 -22.40 12.98 -10.46
C GLN A 699 -22.87 14.42 -10.74
N SER A 700 -24.02 14.83 -10.20
CA SER A 700 -24.60 16.14 -10.47
C SER A 700 -25.51 16.57 -9.33
N GLY A 701 -25.57 17.87 -9.06
CA GLY A 701 -26.32 18.40 -7.92
C GLY A 701 -25.50 19.42 -7.16
N SER A 702 -26.05 19.93 -6.05
CA SER A 702 -25.30 20.76 -5.10
C SER A 702 -24.38 19.93 -4.19
N ASP A 703 -24.61 18.63 -4.17
CA ASP A 703 -23.94 17.58 -3.40
C ASP A 703 -23.11 16.66 -4.31
N ALA A 704 -22.83 17.06 -5.55
CA ALA A 704 -22.08 16.22 -6.48
C ALA A 704 -20.65 15.96 -5.97
N VAL A 705 -20.21 14.71 -6.07
CA VAL A 705 -18.80 14.34 -5.86
C VAL A 705 -18.07 14.50 -7.18
N GLY A 706 -17.15 15.46 -7.22
CA GLY A 706 -16.33 15.76 -8.39
C GLY A 706 -15.26 14.69 -8.62
N VAL A 707 -14.72 14.65 -9.84
CA VAL A 707 -13.56 13.81 -10.16
C VAL A 707 -12.29 14.56 -9.76
N ASP A 708 -11.57 14.00 -8.81
CA ASP A 708 -10.33 14.54 -8.31
C ASP A 708 -9.16 13.98 -9.12
N THR A 709 -8.07 14.74 -9.22
CA THR A 709 -6.84 14.28 -9.86
C THR A 709 -5.69 14.34 -8.87
N MET A 710 -5.12 13.17 -8.58
CA MET A 710 -3.91 13.05 -7.77
C MET A 710 -2.73 12.71 -8.68
N VAL A 711 -1.60 13.34 -8.43
CA VAL A 711 -0.31 13.03 -9.05
C VAL A 711 0.58 12.36 -8.02
N SER A 712 1.44 11.44 -8.48
CA SER A 712 2.47 10.83 -7.66
C SER A 712 3.79 10.64 -8.40
N LEU A 713 4.88 10.74 -7.65
CA LEU A 713 6.25 10.51 -8.07
C LEU A 713 6.90 9.47 -7.14
N LYS A 714 7.58 8.49 -7.72
CA LYS A 714 8.37 7.52 -6.95
C LYS A 714 9.69 7.19 -7.61
N TRP A 715 10.78 7.22 -6.85
CA TRP A 715 12.06 6.68 -7.28
C TRP A 715 12.25 5.24 -6.82
N THR A 716 12.81 4.40 -7.68
CA THR A 716 13.19 3.04 -7.31
C THR A 716 14.55 2.69 -7.92
N PRO A 717 15.58 2.45 -7.09
CA PRO A 717 16.87 1.96 -7.56
C PRO A 717 16.81 0.46 -7.83
N TYR A 718 17.53 0.01 -8.85
CA TYR A 718 17.64 -1.40 -9.22
C TYR A 718 19.10 -1.86 -9.21
N ALA A 719 19.32 -3.10 -8.77
CA ALA A 719 20.62 -3.75 -8.78
C ALA A 719 20.57 -5.03 -9.61
N TYR A 720 21.66 -5.32 -10.31
CA TYR A 720 21.79 -6.54 -11.11
C TYR A 720 22.60 -7.59 -10.35
N ASP A 721 22.00 -8.77 -10.17
CA ASP A 721 22.70 -9.97 -9.73
C ASP A 721 22.90 -10.93 -10.92
N PRO A 722 24.12 -11.45 -11.16
CA PRO A 722 24.39 -12.34 -12.30
C PRO A 722 23.64 -13.69 -12.29
N VAL A 723 23.06 -14.06 -11.15
CA VAL A 723 22.30 -15.31 -10.94
C VAL A 723 20.80 -15.04 -11.00
N THR A 724 20.33 -14.00 -10.31
CA THR A 724 18.88 -13.71 -10.19
C THR A 724 18.37 -12.63 -11.15
N GLY A 725 19.25 -11.90 -11.82
CA GLY A 725 18.90 -10.80 -12.72
C GLY A 725 18.68 -9.48 -11.99
N TRP A 726 17.92 -8.57 -12.61
CA TRP A 726 17.56 -7.29 -12.01
C TRP A 726 16.53 -7.46 -10.88
N ALA A 727 16.75 -6.73 -9.78
CA ALA A 727 15.80 -6.59 -8.68
C ALA A 727 15.89 -5.18 -8.10
N ALA A 728 14.87 -4.75 -7.35
CA ALA A 728 14.95 -3.52 -6.57
C ALA A 728 16.17 -3.59 -5.64
N ALA A 729 16.95 -2.52 -5.57
CA ALA A 729 18.14 -2.47 -4.73
C ALA A 729 17.74 -2.33 -3.26
N ASP A 730 18.51 -2.97 -2.38
CA ASP A 730 18.43 -2.70 -0.94
C ASP A 730 18.79 -1.24 -0.69
N ILE A 731 17.87 -0.47 -0.11
CA ILE A 731 18.01 0.98 0.00
C ILE A 731 19.17 1.37 0.91
N GLN A 732 19.50 0.59 1.95
CA GLN A 732 20.63 0.87 2.83
C GLN A 732 21.96 0.65 2.11
N GLN A 733 22.09 -0.43 1.35
CA GLN A 733 23.29 -0.71 0.54
C GLN A 733 23.44 0.31 -0.59
N TYR A 734 22.34 0.64 -1.26
CA TYR A 734 22.29 1.70 -2.27
C TYR A 734 22.76 3.02 -1.68
N TRP A 735 22.26 3.41 -0.50
CA TRP A 735 22.68 4.62 0.20
C TRP A 735 24.18 4.70 0.48
N ASN A 736 24.73 3.62 1.01
CA ASN A 736 26.15 3.57 1.33
C ASN A 736 27.02 3.72 0.07
N SER A 737 26.59 3.12 -1.04
CA SER A 737 27.30 3.26 -2.33
C SER A 737 27.19 4.67 -2.89
N LEU A 738 25.99 5.25 -2.82
CA LEU A 738 25.71 6.56 -3.36
C LEU A 738 26.46 7.67 -2.61
N ASN A 739 26.56 7.58 -1.28
CA ASN A 739 27.35 8.49 -0.45
C ASN A 739 28.84 8.49 -0.85
N ALA A 740 29.42 7.30 -1.07
CA ALA A 740 30.83 7.18 -1.44
C ALA A 740 31.17 7.79 -2.81
N ASP A 741 30.21 7.75 -3.75
CA ASP A 741 30.42 8.14 -5.14
C ASP A 741 29.96 9.58 -5.44
N TRP A 742 29.00 10.12 -4.69
CA TRP A 742 28.48 11.49 -4.86
C TRP A 742 29.30 12.57 -4.15
N GLY A 743 30.06 12.23 -3.11
CA GLY A 743 30.80 13.22 -2.31
C GLY A 743 31.62 14.25 -3.11
N PRO A 744 32.36 13.86 -4.17
CA PRO A 744 33.09 14.81 -5.01
C PRO A 744 32.21 15.72 -5.89
N SER A 745 30.99 15.29 -6.20
CA SER A 745 30.07 15.98 -7.11
C SER A 745 29.42 17.21 -6.47
N PHE A 746 29.16 17.19 -5.17
CA PHE A 746 28.51 18.31 -4.45
C PHE A 746 29.45 19.45 -4.05
N VAL A 747 30.71 19.43 -4.49
CA VAL A 747 31.64 20.53 -4.24
C VAL A 747 31.30 21.71 -5.15
N ASP A 748 30.60 22.72 -4.62
CA ASP A 748 30.46 24.01 -5.28
C ASP A 748 31.80 24.78 -5.21
N PRO A 749 32.44 25.16 -6.35
CA PRO A 749 33.67 25.94 -6.35
C PRO A 749 33.56 27.31 -5.68
N GLN A 750 32.35 27.87 -5.60
CA GLN A 750 32.06 29.14 -4.93
C GLN A 750 31.89 28.94 -3.40
N TYR A 751 31.36 27.79 -2.97
CA TYR A 751 31.06 27.48 -1.58
C TYR A 751 31.52 26.06 -1.19
N PRO A 752 32.83 25.76 -1.23
CA PRO A 752 33.34 24.40 -1.04
C PRO A 752 33.10 23.84 0.37
N GLY A 753 32.75 24.69 1.34
CA GLY A 753 32.40 24.30 2.71
C GLY A 753 30.99 23.73 2.86
N GLN A 754 30.13 23.85 1.85
CA GLN A 754 28.72 23.41 1.91
C GLN A 754 28.47 22.08 1.19
N ALA A 755 29.53 21.41 0.70
CA ALA A 755 29.38 20.19 -0.08
C ALA A 755 28.71 19.05 0.70
N GLU A 756 29.06 18.88 1.97
CA GLU A 756 28.46 17.88 2.85
C GLU A 756 26.99 18.19 3.12
N THR A 757 26.65 19.46 3.33
CA THR A 757 25.27 19.95 3.50
C THR A 757 24.39 19.66 2.28
N TYR A 758 24.81 20.07 1.08
CA TYR A 758 24.05 19.80 -0.13
C TYR A 758 23.94 18.32 -0.44
N GLN A 759 24.96 17.55 -0.08
CA GLN A 759 24.87 16.10 -0.17
C GLN A 759 23.76 15.58 0.74
N THR A 760 23.76 15.90 2.04
CA THR A 760 22.71 15.48 2.99
C THR A 760 21.32 15.86 2.50
N LEU A 761 21.12 17.09 2.02
CA LEU A 761 19.83 17.54 1.45
C LEU A 761 19.40 16.71 0.24
N ALA A 762 20.33 16.37 -0.66
CA ALA A 762 20.03 15.50 -1.78
C ALA A 762 19.65 14.08 -1.32
N GLN A 763 20.20 13.61 -0.20
CA GLN A 763 19.85 12.32 0.39
C GLN A 763 18.42 12.32 0.93
N HIS A 764 18.05 13.34 1.70
CA HIS A 764 16.68 13.52 2.19
C HIS A 764 15.68 13.62 1.05
N GLN A 765 15.99 14.44 0.03
CA GLN A 765 15.11 14.57 -1.14
C GLN A 765 14.90 13.24 -1.85
N TYR A 766 15.98 12.47 -2.06
CA TYR A 766 15.86 11.15 -2.67
C TYR A 766 15.01 10.20 -1.82
N MET A 767 15.18 10.22 -0.49
CA MET A 767 14.37 9.37 0.40
C MET A 767 12.89 9.73 0.37
N SER A 768 12.57 11.03 0.38
CA SER A 768 11.19 11.51 0.25
C SER A 768 10.53 11.04 -1.05
N VAL A 769 11.25 11.09 -2.17
CA VAL A 769 10.72 10.60 -3.45
C VAL A 769 10.77 9.07 -3.54
N TYR A 770 11.67 8.40 -2.85
CA TYR A 770 11.72 6.93 -2.77
C TYR A 770 10.54 6.37 -1.97
N SER A 771 10.15 6.99 -0.86
CA SER A 771 8.93 6.65 -0.13
C SER A 771 7.67 6.92 -0.96
N GLY A 772 7.76 7.88 -1.88
CA GLY A 772 6.69 8.30 -2.76
C GLY A 772 6.17 9.68 -2.34
N ALA A 773 6.06 10.58 -3.31
CA ALA A 773 5.49 11.90 -3.12
C ALA A 773 4.18 11.98 -3.90
N ASN A 774 3.07 12.28 -3.25
CA ASN A 774 1.76 12.40 -3.85
C ASN A 774 1.13 13.76 -3.51
N THR A 775 0.22 14.22 -4.36
CA THR A 775 -0.52 15.47 -4.13
C THR A 775 -1.77 15.52 -4.99
N VAL A 776 -2.86 16.06 -4.42
CA VAL A 776 -4.10 16.33 -5.15
C VAL A 776 -3.96 17.69 -5.84
N VAL A 777 -3.93 17.67 -7.17
CA VAL A 777 -3.68 18.86 -7.99
C VAL A 777 -4.95 19.46 -8.58
N GLN A 778 -6.06 18.76 -8.47
CA GLN A 778 -7.36 19.19 -8.94
C GLN A 778 -8.46 18.49 -8.14
N MET A 779 -9.44 19.24 -7.64
CA MET A 779 -10.66 18.72 -7.03
C MET A 779 -11.87 19.09 -7.90
N GLY A 780 -12.55 18.10 -8.45
CA GLY A 780 -13.56 18.30 -9.49
C GLY A 780 -13.05 19.18 -10.65
N ASP A 781 -13.71 20.31 -10.87
CA ASP A 781 -13.35 21.29 -11.92
C ASP A 781 -12.34 22.36 -11.44
N VAL A 782 -11.88 22.29 -10.19
CA VAL A 782 -11.04 23.31 -9.55
C VAL A 782 -9.60 22.83 -9.46
N VAL A 783 -8.68 23.52 -10.12
CA VAL A 783 -7.24 23.29 -9.97
C VAL A 783 -6.78 23.78 -8.60
N ILE A 784 -5.93 22.99 -7.94
CA ILE A 784 -5.32 23.32 -6.65
C ILE A 784 -3.84 23.60 -6.90
N PRO A 785 -3.48 24.84 -7.28
CA PRO A 785 -2.09 25.20 -7.53
C PRO A 785 -1.34 25.37 -6.21
N ALA A 786 -0.10 24.87 -6.16
CA ALA A 786 0.81 25.27 -5.11
C ALA A 786 1.33 26.69 -5.36
N SER A 787 1.56 27.46 -4.29
CA SER A 787 2.08 28.83 -4.35
C SER A 787 3.47 28.92 -5.01
N TYR A 788 4.23 27.81 -4.99
CA TYR A 788 5.57 27.71 -5.53
C TYR A 788 5.64 27.28 -7.01
N GLN A 789 4.51 27.17 -7.73
CA GLN A 789 4.51 26.83 -9.16
C GLN A 789 5.39 27.79 -9.99
N ALA A 790 6.01 27.30 -11.07
CA ALA A 790 6.89 28.12 -11.90
C ALA A 790 6.69 27.89 -13.42
N PRO A 791 6.83 28.95 -14.25
CA PRO A 791 6.79 28.80 -15.71
C PRO A 791 8.07 28.15 -16.24
N ASP A 792 7.99 27.56 -17.43
CA ASP A 792 9.10 26.81 -18.06
C ASP A 792 10.38 27.65 -18.20
N GLU A 793 10.26 28.96 -18.47
CA GLU A 793 11.41 29.86 -18.57
C GLU A 793 12.17 29.99 -17.25
N THR A 794 11.46 30.09 -16.12
CA THR A 794 12.08 30.20 -14.79
C THR A 794 12.82 28.92 -14.44
N ILE A 795 12.20 27.77 -14.69
CA ILE A 795 12.81 26.47 -14.42
C ILE A 795 14.04 26.25 -15.32
N ALA A 796 13.95 26.61 -16.60
CA ALA A 796 15.06 26.49 -17.53
C ALA A 796 16.25 27.40 -17.18
N ASP A 797 15.99 28.58 -16.62
CA ASP A 797 17.04 29.52 -16.22
C ASP A 797 17.89 29.00 -15.04
N GLU A 798 17.32 28.17 -14.15
CA GLU A 798 18.06 27.53 -13.04
C GLU A 798 19.16 26.59 -13.52
N PHE A 799 18.85 25.76 -14.52
CA PHE A 799 19.80 24.80 -15.05
C PHE A 799 20.71 25.42 -16.12
N GLY A 800 20.28 26.40 -16.91
CA GLY A 800 21.11 26.97 -17.97
C GLY A 800 21.66 25.94 -18.98
N ILE A 801 22.38 26.39 -20.02
CA ILE A 801 22.86 25.48 -21.10
C ILE A 801 24.19 24.80 -20.76
N ASP A 802 24.99 25.37 -19.84
CA ASP A 802 26.33 24.90 -19.50
C ASP A 802 26.37 24.03 -18.22
N THR A 803 25.22 23.62 -17.67
CA THR A 803 25.19 22.81 -16.45
C THR A 803 25.70 21.41 -16.69
N THR A 804 26.57 20.99 -15.78
CA THR A 804 27.30 19.71 -15.82
C THR A 804 27.04 18.83 -14.60
N ASN A 805 26.37 19.36 -13.56
CA ASN A 805 25.90 18.64 -12.38
C ASN A 805 24.51 19.18 -12.01
N TYR A 806 23.49 18.39 -12.31
CA TYR A 806 22.08 18.76 -12.14
C TYR A 806 21.62 18.53 -10.70
N ALA A 807 22.14 17.52 -10.01
CA ALA A 807 21.85 17.25 -8.61
C ALA A 807 22.27 18.41 -7.69
N LEU A 808 23.53 18.88 -7.80
CA LEU A 808 24.00 20.04 -7.06
C LEU A 808 23.19 21.29 -7.40
N LYS A 809 22.91 21.51 -8.69
CA LYS A 809 22.12 22.67 -9.12
C LYS A 809 20.69 22.65 -8.57
N THR A 810 20.09 21.47 -8.50
CA THR A 810 18.77 21.27 -7.92
C THR A 810 18.76 21.62 -6.43
N MET A 811 19.77 21.19 -5.68
CA MET A 811 19.88 21.53 -4.25
C MET A 811 20.07 23.03 -4.04
N VAL A 812 20.90 23.68 -4.85
CA VAL A 812 21.07 25.13 -4.80
C VAL A 812 19.76 25.86 -5.17
N ALA A 813 18.97 25.33 -6.10
CA ALA A 813 17.70 25.92 -6.50
C ALA A 813 16.61 25.81 -5.41
N TYR A 814 16.52 24.66 -4.73
CA TYR A 814 15.57 24.48 -3.62
C TYR A 814 15.95 25.28 -2.37
N TYR A 815 17.21 25.21 -1.96
CA TYR A 815 17.64 25.66 -0.63
C TYR A 815 18.46 26.95 -0.65
N GLY A 816 18.81 27.45 -1.83
CA GLY A 816 19.64 28.66 -1.98
C GLY A 816 21.09 28.45 -1.55
N VAL A 817 21.75 29.57 -1.23
CA VAL A 817 23.14 29.62 -0.75
C VAL A 817 23.17 30.51 0.50
N SER A 818 23.07 29.91 1.68
CA SER A 818 23.19 30.60 2.97
C SER A 818 24.26 29.94 3.84
N ASP A 819 24.93 30.74 4.69
CA ASP A 819 25.81 30.23 5.75
C ASP A 819 25.02 29.45 6.82
N ASP A 820 23.68 29.59 6.86
CA ASP A 820 22.76 28.89 7.78
C ASP A 820 22.31 27.50 7.30
N LEU A 821 22.67 27.09 6.07
CA LEU A 821 22.27 25.78 5.51
C LEU A 821 22.86 24.61 6.31
N ALA A 822 23.98 24.81 7.00
CA ALA A 822 24.56 23.80 7.87
C ALA A 822 23.64 23.46 9.06
N GLU A 823 22.81 24.40 9.53
CA GLU A 823 21.84 24.18 10.61
C GLU A 823 20.65 23.37 10.14
N VAL A 824 20.06 23.70 8.98
CA VAL A 824 18.94 22.94 8.38
C VAL A 824 19.32 21.46 8.17
N ALA A 825 20.54 21.19 7.70
CA ALA A 825 21.04 19.82 7.53
C ALA A 825 21.51 19.13 8.83
N THR A 826 21.56 19.85 9.96
CA THR A 826 21.83 19.26 11.28
C THR A 826 20.52 18.92 12.01
N TYR A 827 19.42 19.60 11.65
CA TYR A 827 18.06 19.34 12.16
C TYR A 827 17.35 18.20 11.40
N LEU A 828 17.58 18.08 10.09
CA LEU A 828 17.21 16.92 9.26
C LEU A 828 18.17 15.74 9.52
#